data_AF-A0A2E6RF62-F1
#
_entry.id   AF-A0A2E6RF62-F1
#
_cell.length_a   1.000
_cell.length_b   1.000
_cell.length_c   1.000
_cell.angle_alpha   90.00
_cell.angle_beta   90.00
_cell.angle_gamma   90.00
#
_symmetry.space_group_name_H-M   'P 1'
#
loop_
_entity.id
_entity.type
_entity.pdbx_description
1 polymer ?
#
loop_
_entity_poly.entity_id
_entity_poly.type
_entity_poly.pdbx_seq_one_letter_code
_entity_poly.pdbx_strand_id
1 'polypeptide(L)'
;MRQQYPPEARAARNRILGTLRKMLADICVQALQPDLIILDEFQRFKGLLEAREGHVDPAGELAQALFNAPTPEGHRTRTLLLSATPYKLFTADAEIEHEDHYKDFIDTTRFLFGEAEDRVQLMKHRLARFGTELKRAAQGLPHEVSAAKHDVEDSLTTVMARTERIIASEDRDAMVHEPHVDLEFTKHDVRQYMAAESMFRAVGDTDPLVFWKSAPYLTHFMLGYKFNEHFDETLEWFPEKISEALDRYPDAFLKAADIDQWKSIDPGNAKLRELVHDLLDTGIWKLLWIPPTVPYWPMSGAYEGQENRTKSLLFSAWNVVPDVVSGILSYEAERRMIGGSMDSYRGPDDQQSQLLDFGSAAQSRNRHRLLLLLTPCLKLADEANPLESDGEDARDWMRAKVECLLSELPDPDSGSVDERWDWAVLRLLDPGIDEFLRLWRDEVIDPEAQTRPDSAAFSGHVDDLIELDPSELGRRPDDLAELVTELALGAPGILAARTLAAAGLDETERRRQAAQLAYSFWKLFNRPAVIRLLQQLAGHSDANRRTNPYWRLVIRYCIDGNLQAVLDEYWHLTWEQHAWSEKEQREEISKRCVRQIADTIEPRASRVQAKFYEGNGSSVTTSVTRLRAVLALRFARIQSDEGAISQDAVRSSFNSPFRPFVLASTSVGQEGLDFHPWCHRLIHWNLPGNPVDMEQREGRVHRYKGHAVRRNLAHSFSSDALGAWQPGDNLWDVLFDLADRDARNQGSSDLIPFWIAPGPYRVERRVPLLPFTREVAAFSRLKRQLAAYRVVFGQPRQEELLSLLNRADIDPAELSEWSINLSPSSLEVSEDE
;
A
#
# COMPACT_ATOMS: atom_id res chain seq x y z
N MET A 1 49.53 -0.96 -6.15
CA MET A 1 48.72 -0.49 -7.31
C MET A 1 48.42 0.98 -7.12
N ARG A 2 48.61 1.84 -8.14
CA ARG A 2 48.30 3.28 -8.03
C ARG A 2 46.80 3.45 -7.74
N GLN A 3 46.45 4.06 -6.62
CA GLN A 3 45.05 4.25 -6.20
C GLN A 3 44.26 5.19 -7.12
N GLN A 4 44.92 6.02 -7.93
CA GLN A 4 44.27 6.82 -8.97
C GLN A 4 45.14 6.95 -10.23
N TYR A 5 44.54 6.71 -11.40
CA TYR A 5 45.15 6.94 -12.70
C TYR A 5 45.11 8.44 -13.07
N PRO A 6 46.09 8.95 -13.84
CA PRO A 6 46.07 10.32 -14.35
C PRO A 6 44.78 10.63 -15.15
N PRO A 7 44.30 11.88 -15.14
CA PRO A 7 43.11 12.30 -15.90
C PRO A 7 43.16 11.92 -17.38
N GLU A 8 44.33 12.03 -18.01
CA GLU A 8 44.58 11.67 -19.42
C GLU A 8 44.37 10.18 -19.69
N ALA A 9 44.86 9.31 -18.81
CA ALA A 9 44.68 7.87 -18.90
C ALA A 9 43.22 7.46 -18.67
N ARG A 10 42.51 8.15 -17.74
CA ARG A 10 41.07 7.98 -17.54
C ARG A 10 40.27 8.41 -18.78
N ALA A 11 40.64 9.51 -19.42
CA ALA A 11 40.00 9.99 -20.65
C ALA A 11 40.22 9.04 -21.83
N ALA A 12 41.44 8.48 -21.99
CA ALA A 12 41.72 7.49 -23.03
C ALA A 12 40.95 6.17 -22.79
N ARG A 13 40.94 5.66 -21.55
CA ARG A 13 40.14 4.49 -21.16
C ARG A 13 38.66 4.72 -21.43
N ASN A 14 38.11 5.86 -21.02
CA ASN A 14 36.68 6.17 -21.20
C ASN A 14 36.32 6.25 -22.68
N ARG A 15 37.20 6.79 -23.54
CA ARG A 15 37.01 6.77 -25.00
C ARG A 15 36.92 5.34 -25.54
N ILE A 16 37.86 4.46 -25.19
CA ILE A 16 37.85 3.05 -25.62
C ILE A 16 36.59 2.34 -25.12
N LEU A 17 36.23 2.51 -23.84
CA LEU A 17 35.01 1.94 -23.28
C LEU A 17 33.76 2.45 -24.01
N GLY A 18 33.73 3.75 -24.37
CA GLY A 18 32.66 4.33 -25.17
C GLY A 18 32.53 3.67 -26.54
N THR A 19 33.65 3.50 -27.27
CA THR A 19 33.65 2.84 -28.59
C THR A 19 33.22 1.38 -28.50
N LEU A 20 33.72 0.63 -27.51
CA LEU A 20 33.33 -0.77 -27.30
C LEU A 20 31.85 -0.90 -26.96
N ARG A 21 31.32 -0.02 -26.09
CA ARG A 21 29.89 0.02 -25.75
C ARG A 21 29.01 0.37 -26.95
N LYS A 22 29.42 1.32 -27.79
CA LYS A 22 28.69 1.67 -29.03
C LYS A 22 28.66 0.49 -29.99
N MET A 23 29.80 -0.15 -30.26
CA MET A 23 29.85 -1.34 -31.13
C MET A 23 29.00 -2.49 -30.59
N LEU A 24 29.04 -2.74 -29.27
CA LEU A 24 28.20 -3.76 -28.66
C LEU A 24 26.71 -3.43 -28.83
N ALA A 25 26.31 -2.18 -28.60
CA ALA A 25 24.94 -1.74 -28.77
C ALA A 25 24.46 -1.90 -30.23
N ASP A 26 25.27 -1.47 -31.20
CA ASP A 26 24.94 -1.59 -32.64
C ASP A 26 24.76 -3.06 -33.05
N ILE A 27 25.64 -3.95 -32.57
CA ILE A 27 25.55 -5.41 -32.81
C ILE A 27 24.29 -5.99 -32.16
N CYS A 28 23.97 -5.58 -30.92
CA CYS A 28 22.77 -6.05 -30.23
C CYS A 28 21.49 -5.63 -30.97
N VAL A 29 21.40 -4.39 -31.47
CA VAL A 29 20.25 -3.91 -32.25
C VAL A 29 20.08 -4.72 -33.53
N GLN A 30 21.18 -5.00 -34.25
CA GLN A 30 21.15 -5.82 -35.46
C GLN A 30 20.74 -7.28 -35.17
N ALA A 31 21.14 -7.81 -34.02
CA ALA A 31 20.82 -9.18 -33.62
C ALA A 31 19.40 -9.36 -33.05
N LEU A 32 18.79 -8.30 -32.49
CA LEU A 32 17.50 -8.36 -31.82
C LEU A 32 16.32 -8.69 -32.76
N GLN A 33 16.36 -8.20 -34.01
CA GLN A 33 15.32 -8.39 -35.03
C GLN A 33 13.87 -8.37 -34.48
N PRO A 34 13.47 -7.31 -33.76
CA PRO A 34 12.19 -7.31 -33.05
C PRO A 34 11.00 -7.18 -34.00
N ASP A 35 9.96 -7.98 -33.77
CA ASP A 35 8.66 -7.85 -34.46
C ASP A 35 7.80 -6.70 -33.89
N LEU A 36 7.95 -6.44 -32.58
CA LEU A 36 7.24 -5.40 -31.84
C LEU A 36 8.17 -4.75 -30.80
N ILE A 37 8.14 -3.42 -30.73
CA ILE A 37 8.80 -2.64 -29.70
C ILE A 37 7.73 -1.99 -28.82
N ILE A 38 7.82 -2.19 -27.51
CA ILE A 38 6.94 -1.56 -26.53
C ILE A 38 7.75 -0.56 -25.73
N LEU A 39 7.35 0.72 -25.77
CA LEU A 39 7.93 1.77 -24.96
C LEU A 39 6.93 2.17 -23.90
N ASP A 40 7.18 1.71 -22.67
CA ASP A 40 6.42 2.12 -21.50
C ASP A 40 6.99 3.42 -20.89
N GLU A 41 6.09 4.27 -20.39
CA GLU A 41 6.38 5.63 -19.90
C GLU A 41 7.28 6.44 -20.87
N PHE A 42 6.96 6.38 -22.17
CA PHE A 42 7.82 6.92 -23.24
C PHE A 42 8.15 8.41 -23.10
N GLN A 43 7.35 9.18 -22.34
CA GLN A 43 7.63 10.58 -22.04
C GLN A 43 8.94 10.79 -21.26
N ARG A 44 9.51 9.74 -20.64
CA ARG A 44 10.86 9.76 -20.06
C ARG A 44 11.97 9.67 -21.12
N PHE A 45 11.61 9.29 -22.34
CA PHE A 45 12.52 8.95 -23.42
C PHE A 45 12.29 9.81 -24.67
N LYS A 46 11.77 11.04 -24.53
CA LYS A 46 11.47 11.95 -25.66
C LYS A 46 12.64 12.15 -26.61
N GLY A 47 13.86 12.23 -26.06
CA GLY A 47 15.10 12.35 -26.86
C GLY A 47 15.35 11.18 -27.81
N LEU A 48 14.68 10.02 -27.63
CA LEU A 48 14.76 8.87 -28.54
C LEU A 48 13.87 9.05 -29.78
N LEU A 49 12.77 9.80 -29.66
CA LEU A 49 11.85 10.07 -30.76
C LEU A 49 12.34 11.23 -31.64
N GLU A 50 13.16 12.12 -31.10
CA GLU A 50 13.64 13.33 -31.77
C GLU A 50 14.92 13.08 -32.60
N ALA A 51 14.82 13.10 -33.92
CA ALA A 51 15.97 13.31 -34.79
C ALA A 51 16.32 14.81 -34.82
N ARG A 52 17.03 15.33 -33.81
CA ARG A 52 17.46 16.75 -33.80
C ARG A 52 18.55 16.98 -34.83
N GLU A 53 18.30 17.84 -35.83
CA GLU A 53 19.34 18.35 -36.72
C GLU A 53 20.42 19.08 -35.90
N GLY A 54 21.66 18.57 -35.94
CA GLY A 54 22.84 19.23 -35.36
C GLY A 54 23.25 18.78 -33.95
N HIS A 55 22.54 17.86 -33.29
CA HIS A 55 22.96 17.29 -32.00
C HIS A 55 22.94 15.76 -32.04
N VAL A 56 24.11 15.13 -32.01
CA VAL A 56 24.25 13.67 -32.03
C VAL A 56 24.12 13.13 -30.61
N ASP A 57 22.94 12.61 -30.27
CA ASP A 57 22.77 11.73 -29.10
C ASP A 57 22.91 10.27 -29.53
N PRO A 58 23.98 9.55 -29.10
CA PRO A 58 24.17 8.14 -29.44
C PRO A 58 23.01 7.23 -29.00
N ALA A 59 22.27 7.60 -27.96
CA ALA A 59 21.10 6.84 -27.51
C ALA A 59 19.93 6.99 -28.50
N GLY A 60 19.71 8.20 -29.01
CA GLY A 60 18.71 8.47 -30.05
C GLY A 60 19.03 7.78 -31.37
N GLU A 61 20.30 7.78 -31.81
CA GLU A 61 20.73 7.03 -33.01
C GLU A 61 20.42 5.53 -32.90
N LEU A 62 20.71 4.94 -31.74
CA LEU A 62 20.47 3.53 -31.48
C LEU A 62 18.98 3.19 -31.47
N ALA A 63 18.16 4.04 -30.85
CA ALA A 63 16.71 3.88 -30.83
C ALA A 63 16.10 4.01 -32.22
N GLN A 64 16.54 4.98 -33.02
CA GLN A 64 16.11 5.14 -34.41
C GLN A 64 16.52 3.95 -35.28
N ALA A 65 17.72 3.38 -35.06
CA ALA A 65 18.14 2.16 -35.73
C ALA A 65 17.26 0.96 -35.34
N LEU A 66 16.80 0.90 -34.09
CA LEU A 66 15.88 -0.13 -33.60
C LEU A 66 14.46 0.04 -34.18
N PHE A 67 13.89 1.26 -34.19
CA PHE A 67 12.55 1.52 -34.74
C PHE A 67 12.49 1.31 -36.26
N ASN A 68 13.59 1.57 -36.96
CA ASN A 68 13.68 1.39 -38.41
C ASN A 68 14.27 0.03 -38.81
N ALA A 69 14.52 -0.87 -37.86
CA ALA A 69 15.02 -2.20 -38.16
C ALA A 69 14.01 -2.94 -39.06
N PRO A 70 14.48 -3.65 -40.11
CA PRO A 70 13.61 -4.54 -40.85
C PRO A 70 13.32 -5.78 -39.99
N THR A 71 12.06 -6.20 -39.95
CA THR A 71 11.69 -7.52 -39.44
C THR A 71 12.31 -8.61 -40.31
N PRO A 72 12.37 -9.87 -39.85
CA PRO A 72 12.83 -11.01 -40.66
C PRO A 72 12.11 -11.14 -42.01
N GLU A 73 10.89 -10.61 -42.09
CA GLU A 73 9.99 -10.63 -43.26
C GLU A 73 10.15 -9.40 -44.17
N GLY A 74 10.99 -8.42 -43.79
CA GLY A 74 11.27 -7.22 -44.57
C GLY A 74 10.33 -6.03 -44.32
N HIS A 75 9.49 -6.10 -43.28
CA HIS A 75 8.61 -5.01 -42.87
C HIS A 75 9.29 -4.08 -41.87
N ARG A 76 8.77 -2.86 -41.70
CA ARG A 76 9.19 -2.01 -40.57
C ARG A 76 8.67 -2.61 -39.27
N THR A 77 9.51 -2.66 -38.25
CA THR A 77 9.10 -3.06 -36.89
C THR A 77 7.94 -2.20 -36.39
N ARG A 78 6.96 -2.84 -35.74
CA ARG A 78 5.81 -2.15 -35.14
C ARG A 78 6.23 -1.55 -33.79
N THR A 79 5.78 -0.34 -33.49
CA THR A 79 6.09 0.34 -32.23
C THR A 79 4.81 0.71 -31.49
N LEU A 80 4.71 0.30 -30.23
CA LEU A 80 3.63 0.63 -29.31
C LEU A 80 4.16 1.58 -28.23
N LEU A 81 3.56 2.77 -28.13
CA LEU A 81 3.87 3.76 -27.10
C LEU A 81 2.81 3.72 -26.01
N LEU A 82 3.22 3.45 -24.78
CA LEU A 82 2.35 3.44 -23.60
C LEU A 82 2.72 4.62 -22.70
N SER A 83 1.73 5.45 -22.37
CA SER A 83 1.90 6.55 -21.41
C SER A 83 0.55 7.04 -20.91
N ALA A 84 0.48 7.33 -19.60
CA ALA A 84 -0.65 8.05 -19.03
C ALA A 84 -0.62 9.56 -19.36
N THR A 85 0.57 10.11 -19.62
CA THR A 85 0.82 11.52 -19.95
C THR A 85 1.84 11.61 -21.09
N PRO A 86 1.42 11.39 -22.35
CA PRO A 86 2.32 11.24 -23.50
C PRO A 86 3.19 12.47 -23.78
N TYR A 87 2.80 13.62 -23.23
CA TYR A 87 3.54 14.87 -23.27
C TYR A 87 3.49 15.51 -21.88
N LYS A 88 4.53 16.29 -21.53
CA LYS A 88 4.49 17.03 -20.26
C LYS A 88 3.41 18.07 -20.43
N LEU A 89 2.44 18.09 -19.54
CA LEU A 89 1.47 19.17 -19.43
C LEU A 89 2.11 20.30 -18.62
N PHE A 90 1.56 21.50 -18.73
CA PHE A 90 2.05 22.69 -18.02
C PHE A 90 2.26 22.46 -16.52
N THR A 91 3.47 22.75 -16.03
CA THR A 91 3.86 22.73 -14.61
C THR A 91 4.21 24.15 -14.17
N ALA A 92 3.62 24.63 -13.07
CA ALA A 92 3.88 25.96 -12.50
C ALA A 92 5.24 26.08 -11.76
N ASP A 93 6.10 25.07 -11.84
CA ASP A 93 7.44 25.10 -11.25
C ASP A 93 8.37 25.98 -12.09
N ALA A 94 8.94 27.00 -11.44
CA ALA A 94 9.86 27.98 -12.05
C ALA A 94 11.14 27.36 -12.64
N GLU A 95 11.45 26.10 -12.34
CA GLU A 95 12.59 25.38 -12.94
C GLU A 95 12.29 24.81 -14.34
N ILE A 96 11.02 24.86 -14.80
CA ILE A 96 10.54 24.24 -16.07
C ILE A 96 9.95 25.30 -17.02
N GLU A 97 10.19 26.60 -16.80
CA GLU A 97 9.73 27.72 -17.65
C GLU A 97 10.29 27.72 -19.11
N HIS A 98 11.01 26.67 -19.54
CA HIS A 98 11.77 26.63 -20.79
C HIS A 98 11.40 25.49 -21.77
N GLU A 99 10.43 24.62 -21.49
CA GLU A 99 10.00 23.53 -22.40
C GLU A 99 8.66 23.84 -23.11
N ASP A 100 8.60 23.69 -24.45
CA ASP A 100 7.42 23.98 -25.29
C ASP A 100 6.51 22.73 -25.41
N HIS A 101 5.51 22.61 -24.52
CA HIS A 101 4.57 21.49 -24.46
C HIS A 101 3.84 21.19 -25.78
N TYR A 102 3.55 22.21 -26.58
CA TYR A 102 2.87 22.06 -27.86
C TYR A 102 3.81 21.40 -28.88
N LYS A 103 5.08 21.80 -28.87
CA LYS A 103 6.10 21.18 -29.72
C LYS A 103 6.23 19.68 -29.43
N ASP A 104 6.30 19.29 -28.15
CA ASP A 104 6.41 17.87 -27.75
C ASP A 104 5.25 17.02 -28.26
N PHE A 105 4.02 17.52 -28.17
CA PHE A 105 2.84 16.85 -28.68
C PHE A 105 2.90 16.69 -30.21
N ILE A 106 3.28 17.75 -30.92
CA ILE A 106 3.44 17.71 -32.37
C ILE A 106 4.53 16.73 -32.79
N ASP A 107 5.67 16.70 -32.09
CA ASP A 107 6.78 15.81 -32.41
C ASP A 107 6.38 14.33 -32.18
N THR A 108 5.64 14.05 -31.11
CA THR A 108 5.08 12.71 -30.83
C THR A 108 4.10 12.28 -31.92
N THR A 109 3.16 13.15 -32.30
CA THR A 109 2.20 12.83 -33.37
C THR A 109 2.86 12.68 -34.75
N ARG A 110 3.93 13.42 -35.03
CA ARG A 110 4.72 13.24 -36.27
C ARG A 110 5.33 11.85 -36.35
N PHE A 111 5.93 11.38 -35.26
CA PHE A 111 6.46 10.02 -35.18
C PHE A 111 5.36 8.98 -35.41
N LEU A 112 4.21 9.13 -34.74
CA LEU A 112 3.06 8.22 -34.88
C LEU A 112 2.45 8.20 -36.29
N PHE A 113 2.49 9.32 -37.01
CA PHE A 113 2.08 9.39 -38.41
C PHE A 113 3.15 8.87 -39.39
N GLY A 114 4.28 8.34 -38.90
CA GLY A 114 5.35 7.81 -39.72
C GLY A 114 6.06 8.88 -40.55
N GLU A 115 6.20 10.10 -40.01
CA GLU A 115 6.81 11.26 -40.68
C GLU A 115 6.02 11.78 -41.90
N ALA A 116 4.72 11.44 -42.02
CA ALA A 116 3.83 11.97 -43.04
C ALA A 116 3.44 13.44 -42.73
N GLU A 117 4.23 14.38 -43.24
CA GLU A 117 4.10 15.81 -42.90
C GLU A 117 2.75 16.42 -43.33
N ASP A 118 2.10 15.90 -44.37
CA ASP A 118 0.74 16.30 -44.78
C ASP A 118 -0.30 16.04 -43.70
N ARG A 119 -0.25 14.86 -43.05
CA ARG A 119 -1.11 14.51 -41.90
C ARG A 119 -0.82 15.38 -40.69
N VAL A 120 0.45 15.68 -40.43
CA VAL A 120 0.88 16.57 -39.33
C VAL A 120 0.36 18.00 -39.53
N GLN A 121 0.43 18.53 -40.76
CA GLN A 121 -0.09 19.86 -41.06
C GLN A 121 -1.61 19.93 -40.97
N LEU A 122 -2.32 18.90 -41.43
CA LEU A 122 -3.77 18.79 -41.25
C LEU A 122 -4.16 18.78 -39.77
N MET A 123 -3.45 17.99 -38.94
CA MET A 123 -3.64 17.96 -37.49
C MET A 123 -3.45 19.34 -36.86
N LYS A 124 -2.35 20.03 -37.18
CA LYS A 124 -2.08 21.39 -36.68
C LYS A 124 -3.20 22.37 -37.04
N HIS A 125 -3.72 22.28 -38.27
CA HIS A 125 -4.83 23.11 -38.70
C HIS A 125 -6.11 22.83 -37.91
N ARG A 126 -6.47 21.55 -37.73
CA ARG A 126 -7.63 21.13 -36.94
C ARG A 126 -7.53 21.56 -35.48
N LEU A 127 -6.36 21.41 -34.84
CA LEU A 127 -6.09 21.89 -33.48
C LEU A 127 -6.20 23.41 -33.37
N ALA A 128 -5.68 24.15 -34.35
CA ALA A 128 -5.78 25.61 -34.36
C ALA A 128 -7.24 26.09 -34.51
N ARG A 129 -8.05 25.41 -35.34
CA ARG A 129 -9.50 25.64 -35.43
C ARG A 129 -10.16 25.40 -34.08
N PHE A 130 -9.90 24.23 -33.46
CA PHE A 130 -10.47 23.88 -32.17
C PHE A 130 -10.15 24.91 -31.07
N GLY A 131 -8.88 25.32 -30.95
CA GLY A 131 -8.47 26.37 -30.01
C GLY A 131 -9.12 27.73 -30.27
N THR A 132 -9.36 28.07 -31.54
CA THR A 132 -10.05 29.31 -31.91
C THR A 132 -11.51 29.26 -31.48
N GLU A 133 -12.20 28.15 -31.70
CA GLU A 133 -13.60 27.98 -31.30
C GLU A 133 -13.74 27.95 -29.76
N LEU A 134 -12.79 27.35 -29.04
CA LEU A 134 -12.75 27.42 -27.56
C LEU A 134 -12.61 28.85 -27.05
N LYS A 135 -11.79 29.70 -27.70
CA LYS A 135 -11.66 31.12 -27.35
C LYS A 135 -12.95 31.90 -27.61
N ARG A 136 -13.65 31.60 -28.70
CA ARG A 136 -14.96 32.22 -29.01
C ARG A 136 -16.00 31.83 -27.97
N ALA A 137 -16.04 30.56 -27.59
CA ALA A 137 -16.92 30.07 -26.52
C ALA A 137 -16.63 30.76 -25.18
N ALA A 138 -15.35 30.86 -24.78
CA ALA A 138 -14.95 31.57 -23.56
C ALA A 138 -15.33 33.08 -23.55
N GLN A 139 -15.54 33.67 -24.72
CA GLN A 139 -15.97 35.07 -24.88
C GLN A 139 -17.49 35.23 -25.02
N GLY A 140 -18.26 34.14 -24.98
CA GLY A 140 -19.71 34.17 -25.20
C GLY A 140 -20.13 34.46 -26.65
N LEU A 141 -19.23 34.22 -27.61
CA LEU A 141 -19.51 34.37 -29.04
C LEU A 141 -20.07 33.05 -29.63
N PRO A 142 -20.87 33.09 -30.71
CA PRO A 142 -21.28 31.87 -31.43
C PRO A 142 -20.06 31.04 -31.83
N HIS A 143 -20.09 29.73 -31.56
CA HIS A 143 -18.97 28.82 -31.71
C HIS A 143 -19.38 27.45 -32.27
N GLU A 144 -18.42 26.73 -32.85
CA GLU A 144 -18.56 25.38 -33.40
C GLU A 144 -17.60 24.38 -32.73
N VAL A 145 -17.40 24.52 -31.42
CA VAL A 145 -16.46 23.70 -30.63
C VAL A 145 -16.64 22.21 -30.88
N SER A 146 -17.87 21.69 -30.84
CA SER A 146 -18.14 20.25 -31.05
C SER A 146 -17.77 19.76 -32.46
N ALA A 147 -17.95 20.57 -33.50
CA ALA A 147 -17.55 20.19 -34.85
C ALA A 147 -16.01 20.19 -35.00
N ALA A 148 -15.35 21.23 -34.47
CA ALA A 148 -13.89 21.31 -34.49
C ALA A 148 -13.24 20.22 -33.62
N LYS A 149 -13.90 19.80 -32.53
CA LYS A 149 -13.50 18.65 -31.70
C LYS A 149 -13.49 17.36 -32.52
N HIS A 150 -14.60 17.02 -33.20
CA HIS A 150 -14.69 15.79 -34.00
C HIS A 150 -13.61 15.73 -35.09
N ASP A 151 -13.29 16.86 -35.74
CA ASP A 151 -12.19 16.90 -36.69
C ASP A 151 -10.86 16.46 -36.04
N VAL A 152 -10.56 16.92 -34.82
CA VAL A 152 -9.33 16.53 -34.11
C VAL A 152 -9.36 15.04 -33.75
N GLU A 153 -10.49 14.53 -33.27
CA GLU A 153 -10.69 13.11 -32.94
C GLU A 153 -10.47 12.20 -34.15
N ASP A 154 -11.06 12.54 -35.30
CA ASP A 154 -10.91 11.78 -36.56
C ASP A 154 -9.44 11.61 -36.97
N SER A 155 -8.60 12.61 -36.71
CA SER A 155 -7.18 12.51 -37.03
C SER A 155 -6.40 11.71 -35.99
N LEU A 156 -6.68 11.91 -34.70
CA LEU A 156 -5.91 11.28 -33.61
C LEU A 156 -6.25 9.80 -33.40
N THR A 157 -7.51 9.42 -33.55
CA THR A 157 -7.98 8.04 -33.35
C THR A 157 -7.33 7.03 -34.30
N THR A 158 -6.76 7.50 -35.41
CA THR A 158 -6.01 6.64 -36.37
C THR A 158 -4.68 6.13 -35.82
N VAL A 159 -4.12 6.74 -34.77
CA VAL A 159 -2.79 6.39 -34.21
C VAL A 159 -2.73 6.38 -32.69
N MET A 160 -3.79 6.85 -32.01
CA MET A 160 -3.84 7.00 -30.57
C MET A 160 -5.19 6.52 -30.05
N ALA A 161 -5.14 5.67 -29.03
CA ALA A 161 -6.30 5.30 -28.23
C ALA A 161 -6.11 5.81 -26.80
N ARG A 162 -7.16 6.40 -26.22
CA ARG A 162 -7.18 6.88 -24.83
C ARG A 162 -8.53 6.57 -24.20
N THR A 163 -8.52 5.69 -23.21
CA THR A 163 -9.72 5.37 -22.43
C THR A 163 -9.68 6.12 -21.10
N GLU A 164 -10.66 7.00 -20.88
CA GLU A 164 -10.81 7.71 -19.60
C GLU A 164 -11.90 7.08 -18.73
N ARG A 165 -11.62 6.95 -17.43
CA ARG A 165 -12.56 6.33 -16.47
C ARG A 165 -13.81 7.16 -16.22
N ILE A 166 -13.73 8.49 -16.35
CA ILE A 166 -14.87 9.39 -16.18
C ILE A 166 -15.96 9.11 -17.22
N ILE A 167 -15.56 8.76 -18.44
CA ILE A 167 -16.50 8.44 -19.53
C ILE A 167 -17.20 7.09 -19.26
N ALA A 168 -16.52 6.17 -18.58
CA ALA A 168 -17.04 4.83 -18.28
C ALA A 168 -17.88 4.75 -16.98
N SER A 169 -17.91 5.79 -16.14
CA SER A 169 -18.74 5.84 -14.92
C SER A 169 -20.08 6.55 -15.18
N GLU A 170 -21.19 5.99 -14.70
CA GLU A 170 -22.54 6.59 -14.84
C GLU A 170 -22.63 8.02 -14.30
N ASP A 171 -22.03 8.27 -13.13
CA ASP A 171 -22.03 9.59 -12.46
C ASP A 171 -20.98 10.57 -13.02
N ARG A 172 -20.18 10.15 -14.01
CA ARG A 172 -19.04 10.91 -14.58
C ARG A 172 -18.03 11.42 -13.53
N ASP A 173 -17.91 10.74 -12.40
CA ASP A 173 -16.98 11.10 -11.32
C ASP A 173 -15.83 10.09 -11.16
N ALA A 174 -15.81 9.04 -11.99
CA ALA A 174 -14.83 7.95 -11.95
C ALA A 174 -14.65 7.35 -10.54
N MET A 175 -15.74 7.15 -9.78
CA MET A 175 -15.67 6.62 -8.41
C MET A 175 -14.74 7.42 -7.49
N VAL A 176 -14.67 8.75 -7.63
CA VAL A 176 -13.92 9.63 -6.72
C VAL A 176 -14.88 10.50 -5.94
N HIS A 177 -14.85 10.36 -4.61
CA HIS A 177 -15.64 11.17 -3.68
C HIS A 177 -14.72 12.07 -2.85
N GLU A 178 -15.15 13.31 -2.60
CA GLU A 178 -14.41 14.29 -1.82
C GLU A 178 -15.15 14.52 -0.48
N PRO A 179 -14.85 13.73 0.58
CA PRO A 179 -15.49 13.94 1.88
C PRO A 179 -15.08 15.29 2.48
N HIS A 180 -16.01 15.93 3.18
CA HIS A 180 -15.73 17.15 3.92
C HIS A 180 -14.75 16.86 5.09
N VAL A 181 -13.78 17.74 5.29
CA VAL A 181 -12.80 17.63 6.37
C VAL A 181 -12.87 18.90 7.22
N ASP A 182 -13.46 18.77 8.40
CA ASP A 182 -13.61 19.87 9.36
C ASP A 182 -12.36 19.99 10.22
N LEU A 183 -11.61 21.09 10.05
CA LEU A 183 -10.42 21.34 10.87
C LEU A 183 -10.73 22.30 12.02
N GLU A 184 -10.55 21.82 13.25
CA GLU A 184 -10.63 22.67 14.45
C GLU A 184 -9.32 23.43 14.67
N PHE A 185 -9.39 24.76 14.65
CA PHE A 185 -8.27 25.65 14.95
C PHE A 185 -8.29 26.08 16.42
N THR A 186 -7.22 25.82 17.16
CA THR A 186 -7.14 26.06 18.61
C THR A 186 -6.07 27.10 18.95
N LYS A 187 -6.03 27.49 20.23
CA LYS A 187 -4.97 28.37 20.76
C LYS A 187 -3.58 27.72 20.66
N HIS A 188 -3.49 26.39 20.72
CA HIS A 188 -2.21 25.69 20.67
C HIS A 188 -1.56 25.81 19.28
N ASP A 189 -2.34 25.83 18.20
CA ASP A 189 -1.81 26.03 16.83
C ASP A 189 -1.08 27.36 16.70
N VAL A 190 -1.65 28.43 17.26
CA VAL A 190 -1.03 29.77 17.26
C VAL A 190 0.24 29.76 18.12
N ARG A 191 0.23 29.10 19.28
CA ARG A 191 1.43 28.97 20.13
C ARG A 191 2.54 28.20 19.42
N GLN A 192 2.21 27.15 18.68
CA GLN A 192 3.15 26.40 17.84
C GLN A 192 3.79 27.31 16.77
N TYR A 193 3.01 28.19 16.13
CA TYR A 193 3.56 29.17 15.19
C TYR A 193 4.51 30.15 15.88
N MET A 194 4.10 30.73 17.01
CA MET A 194 4.91 31.70 17.76
C MET A 194 6.21 31.09 18.27
N ALA A 195 6.18 29.82 18.71
CA ALA A 195 7.37 29.08 19.12
C ALA A 195 8.31 28.82 17.93
N ALA A 196 7.76 28.36 16.79
CA ALA A 196 8.55 28.17 15.57
C ALA A 196 9.16 29.49 15.09
N GLU A 197 8.39 30.58 15.04
CA GLU A 197 8.89 31.89 14.62
C GLU A 197 10.00 32.39 15.55
N SER A 198 9.84 32.22 16.87
CA SER A 198 10.88 32.58 17.85
C SER A 198 12.16 31.79 17.62
N MET A 199 12.06 30.50 17.28
CA MET A 199 13.21 29.65 16.98
C MET A 199 13.91 30.04 15.67
N PHE A 200 13.14 30.24 14.60
CA PHE A 200 13.69 30.64 13.30
C PHE A 200 14.40 32.00 13.39
N ARG A 201 13.82 32.97 14.12
CA ARG A 201 14.47 34.26 14.37
C ARG A 201 15.75 34.14 15.20
N ALA A 202 15.77 33.28 16.22
CA ALA A 202 16.95 33.08 17.06
C ALA A 202 18.15 32.58 16.23
N VAL A 203 17.86 31.75 15.22
CA VAL A 203 18.82 31.11 14.32
C VAL A 203 19.14 31.97 13.08
N GLY A 204 18.39 33.05 12.84
CA GLY A 204 18.61 33.95 11.69
C GLY A 204 17.94 33.51 10.39
N ASP A 205 16.99 32.59 10.45
CA ASP A 205 16.22 32.10 9.30
C ASP A 205 14.94 32.90 9.02
N THR A 206 14.29 32.61 7.89
CA THR A 206 13.07 33.28 7.40
C THR A 206 11.77 32.75 8.03
N ASP A 207 10.61 33.33 7.68
CA ASP A 207 9.30 32.98 8.26
C ASP A 207 8.94 31.49 8.13
N PRO A 208 8.70 30.76 9.24
CA PRO A 208 8.38 29.33 9.22
C PRO A 208 6.95 29.00 8.76
N LEU A 209 6.13 30.01 8.42
CA LEU A 209 4.70 29.86 8.12
C LEU A 209 4.39 28.73 7.13
N VAL A 210 5.21 28.53 6.11
CA VAL A 210 4.98 27.51 5.07
C VAL A 210 5.16 26.09 5.62
N PHE A 211 6.13 25.90 6.52
CA PHE A 211 6.37 24.63 7.22
C PHE A 211 5.32 24.40 8.31
N TRP A 212 5.02 25.42 9.12
CA TRP A 212 4.07 25.33 10.24
C TRP A 212 2.66 24.92 9.80
N LYS A 213 2.20 25.40 8.64
CA LYS A 213 0.92 24.96 8.04
C LYS A 213 0.86 23.45 7.79
N SER A 214 2.01 22.82 7.63
CA SER A 214 2.13 21.42 7.24
C SER A 214 2.54 20.53 8.41
N ALA A 215 3.40 21.00 9.31
CA ALA A 215 3.95 20.18 10.38
C ALA A 215 4.08 20.97 11.70
N PRO A 216 3.63 20.40 12.82
CA PRO A 216 3.95 20.89 14.16
C PRO A 216 5.35 20.44 14.60
N TYR A 217 5.81 20.96 15.75
CA TYR A 217 7.06 20.51 16.40
C TYR A 217 8.30 20.58 15.49
N LEU A 218 8.36 21.58 14.60
CA LEU A 218 9.39 21.73 13.57
C LEU A 218 10.82 21.56 14.11
N THR A 219 11.14 22.17 15.25
CA THR A 219 12.46 22.10 15.89
C THR A 219 12.89 20.67 16.21
N HIS A 220 11.93 19.76 16.50
CA HIS A 220 12.23 18.38 16.85
C HIS A 220 12.48 17.49 15.63
N PHE A 221 11.85 17.79 14.49
CA PHE A 221 11.76 16.89 13.33
C PHE A 221 12.38 17.42 12.03
N MET A 222 12.74 18.71 11.93
CA MET A 222 13.38 19.28 10.72
C MET A 222 14.86 18.88 10.56
N LEU A 223 15.16 17.59 10.67
CA LEU A 223 16.49 17.04 10.44
C LEU A 223 16.84 17.12 8.94
N GLY A 224 18.08 17.50 8.63
CA GLY A 224 18.57 17.61 7.25
C GLY A 224 18.10 18.85 6.48
N TYR A 225 17.42 19.79 7.14
CA TYR A 225 17.16 21.12 6.59
C TYR A 225 18.29 22.08 6.96
N LYS A 226 18.50 23.13 6.15
CA LYS A 226 19.44 24.22 6.48
C LYS A 226 19.16 24.86 7.85
N PHE A 227 17.88 24.92 8.22
CA PHE A 227 17.47 25.32 9.58
C PHE A 227 18.18 24.50 10.68
N ASN A 228 18.36 23.18 10.49
CA ASN A 228 19.04 22.34 11.48
C ASN A 228 20.52 22.68 11.60
N GLU A 229 21.18 22.98 10.48
CA GLU A 229 22.59 23.38 10.44
C GLU A 229 22.77 24.70 11.19
N HIS A 230 21.98 25.72 10.83
CA HIS A 230 22.02 27.01 11.52
C HIS A 230 21.61 26.88 13.01
N PHE A 231 20.67 25.98 13.35
CA PHE A 231 20.26 25.73 14.72
C PHE A 231 21.40 25.10 15.54
N ASP A 232 22.07 24.07 15.02
CA ASP A 232 23.19 23.41 15.69
C ASP A 232 24.37 24.40 15.84
N GLU A 233 24.64 25.27 14.86
CA GLU A 233 25.60 26.37 14.99
C GLU A 233 25.19 27.37 16.08
N THR A 234 23.94 27.84 16.07
CA THR A 234 23.45 28.79 17.09
C THR A 234 23.48 28.19 18.49
N LEU A 235 23.20 26.90 18.61
CA LEU A 235 23.28 26.15 19.87
C LEU A 235 24.72 26.09 20.40
N GLU A 236 25.71 25.94 19.53
CA GLU A 236 27.14 25.92 19.90
C GLU A 236 27.65 27.30 20.32
N TRP A 237 27.33 28.34 19.54
CA TRP A 237 27.92 29.68 19.71
C TRP A 237 27.09 30.62 20.59
N PHE A 238 25.76 30.47 20.63
CA PHE A 238 24.81 31.36 21.30
C PHE A 238 23.65 30.59 21.98
N PRO A 239 23.93 29.60 22.85
CA PRO A 239 22.91 28.74 23.46
C PRO A 239 21.85 29.51 24.26
N GLU A 240 22.18 30.69 24.79
CA GLU A 240 21.25 31.56 25.52
C GLU A 240 20.06 32.00 24.67
N LYS A 241 20.25 32.21 23.35
CA LYS A 241 19.15 32.59 22.44
C LYS A 241 18.15 31.45 22.27
N ILE A 242 18.65 30.22 22.20
CA ILE A 242 17.83 29.02 22.09
C ILE A 242 17.11 28.77 23.42
N SER A 243 17.80 28.90 24.56
CA SER A 243 17.17 28.78 25.88
C SER A 243 16.04 29.79 26.07
N GLU A 244 16.24 31.06 25.70
CA GLU A 244 15.21 32.08 25.79
C GLU A 244 13.96 31.74 24.94
N ALA A 245 14.17 31.18 23.75
CA ALA A 245 13.07 30.74 22.87
C ALA A 245 12.31 29.54 23.45
N LEU A 246 13.01 28.57 24.07
CA LEU A 246 12.39 27.43 24.77
C LEU A 246 11.56 27.90 25.98
N ASP A 247 12.13 28.78 26.80
CA ASP A 247 11.53 29.27 28.04
C ASP A 247 10.30 30.15 27.80
N ARG A 248 10.24 30.83 26.64
CA ARG A 248 9.09 31.67 26.26
C ARG A 248 7.84 30.87 25.92
N TYR A 249 7.99 29.67 25.36
CA TYR A 249 6.88 28.82 24.90
C TYR A 249 7.04 27.34 25.31
N PRO A 250 7.18 27.03 26.61
CA PRO A 250 7.54 25.69 27.06
C PRO A 250 6.45 24.64 26.77
N ASP A 251 5.21 25.08 26.57
CA ASP A 251 4.08 24.23 26.23
C ASP A 251 4.01 23.87 24.74
N ALA A 252 4.80 24.52 23.87
CA ALA A 252 4.84 24.25 22.43
C ALA A 252 5.91 23.21 22.01
N PHE A 253 6.78 22.79 22.93
CA PHE A 253 7.85 21.83 22.65
C PHE A 253 7.57 20.47 23.28
N LEU A 254 7.98 19.39 22.59
CA LEU A 254 7.92 18.04 23.13
C LEU A 254 9.02 17.84 24.18
N LYS A 255 8.71 17.05 25.21
CA LYS A 255 9.67 16.68 26.27
C LYS A 255 10.01 15.21 26.16
N ALA A 256 11.30 14.87 26.22
CA ALA A 256 11.74 13.48 26.13
C ALA A 256 11.19 12.63 27.27
N ALA A 257 11.07 13.21 28.48
CA ALA A 257 10.49 12.55 29.63
C ALA A 257 9.00 12.20 29.45
N ASP A 258 8.24 13.03 28.73
CA ASP A 258 6.82 12.78 28.49
C ASP A 258 6.63 11.62 27.50
N ILE A 259 7.49 11.53 26.48
CA ILE A 259 7.55 10.37 25.58
C ILE A 259 7.87 9.10 26.38
N ASP A 260 8.94 9.16 27.18
CA ASP A 260 9.44 8.03 27.96
C ASP A 260 8.39 7.49 28.93
N GLN A 261 7.61 8.37 29.55
CA GLN A 261 6.54 8.02 30.51
C GLN A 261 5.19 7.73 29.85
N TRP A 262 5.14 7.48 28.54
CA TRP A 262 3.90 7.17 27.82
C TRP A 262 2.78 8.21 28.00
N LYS A 263 3.13 9.51 28.07
CA LYS A 263 2.13 10.58 28.19
C LYS A 263 1.45 10.87 26.86
N SER A 264 0.19 11.32 26.93
CA SER A 264 -0.52 11.80 25.75
C SER A 264 0.19 13.03 25.17
N ILE A 265 0.32 13.07 23.85
CA ILE A 265 0.88 14.20 23.11
C ILE A 265 -0.27 14.94 22.42
N ASP A 266 -0.29 16.27 22.51
CA ASP A 266 -1.15 17.06 21.62
C ASP A 266 -0.58 16.94 20.20
N PRO A 267 -1.39 16.60 19.17
CA PRO A 267 -0.87 16.52 17.81
C PRO A 267 -0.23 17.81 17.30
N GLY A 268 -0.51 18.98 17.88
CA GLY A 268 0.23 20.21 17.64
C GLY A 268 -0.24 21.02 16.43
N ASN A 269 -1.04 20.44 15.53
CA ASN A 269 -1.72 21.21 14.49
C ASN A 269 -3.10 20.61 14.13
N ALA A 270 -3.98 21.45 13.59
CA ALA A 270 -5.34 21.06 13.21
C ALA A 270 -5.38 19.87 12.25
N LYS A 271 -4.50 19.82 11.24
CA LYS A 271 -4.47 18.71 10.27
C LYS A 271 -4.14 17.37 10.93
N LEU A 272 -3.17 17.32 11.84
CA LEU A 272 -2.78 16.07 12.51
C LEU A 272 -3.78 15.67 13.60
N ARG A 273 -4.41 16.64 14.29
CA ARG A 273 -5.52 16.36 15.20
C ARG A 273 -6.66 15.66 14.48
N GLU A 274 -7.03 16.13 13.30
CA GLU A 274 -8.07 15.49 12.50
C GLU A 274 -7.69 14.06 12.09
N LEU A 275 -6.43 13.81 11.73
CA LEU A 275 -5.97 12.42 11.49
C LEU A 275 -6.02 11.55 12.75
N VAL A 276 -5.65 12.09 13.91
CA VAL A 276 -5.74 11.37 15.19
C VAL A 276 -7.21 11.04 15.50
N HIS A 277 -8.12 11.98 15.25
CA HIS A 277 -9.55 11.78 15.44
C HIS A 277 -10.10 10.70 14.51
N ASP A 278 -9.95 10.87 13.19
CA ASP A 278 -10.49 9.97 12.16
C ASP A 278 -9.91 8.55 12.26
N LEU A 279 -8.64 8.41 12.66
CA LEU A 279 -7.96 7.11 12.70
C LEU A 279 -7.92 6.51 14.11
N LEU A 280 -7.35 7.22 15.09
CA LEU A 280 -7.02 6.63 16.39
C LEU A 280 -8.22 6.64 17.34
N ASP A 281 -9.00 7.71 17.40
CA ASP A 281 -10.14 7.82 18.32
C ASP A 281 -11.26 6.86 17.95
N THR A 282 -11.35 6.51 16.67
CA THR A 282 -12.31 5.53 16.15
C THR A 282 -11.81 4.08 16.25
N GLY A 283 -10.61 3.83 16.79
CA GLY A 283 -10.17 2.50 17.23
C GLY A 283 -9.20 1.73 16.32
N ILE A 284 -8.68 2.32 15.24
CA ILE A 284 -7.80 1.60 14.29
C ILE A 284 -6.53 1.02 14.94
N TRP A 285 -6.06 1.60 16.04
CA TRP A 285 -4.90 1.12 16.80
C TRP A 285 -5.11 -0.26 17.43
N LYS A 286 -6.36 -0.73 17.53
CA LYS A 286 -6.72 -2.07 18.00
C LYS A 286 -6.59 -3.14 16.91
N LEU A 287 -6.44 -2.73 15.64
CA LEU A 287 -6.41 -3.62 14.49
C LEU A 287 -4.96 -4.00 14.13
N LEU A 288 -4.72 -5.28 13.88
CA LEU A 288 -3.45 -5.79 13.36
C LEU A 288 -3.47 -5.90 11.83
N TRP A 289 -4.66 -6.03 11.24
CA TRP A 289 -4.90 -5.99 9.80
C TRP A 289 -6.16 -5.16 9.48
N ILE A 290 -6.28 -4.72 8.23
CA ILE A 290 -7.53 -4.15 7.70
C ILE A 290 -8.58 -5.26 7.58
N PRO A 291 -9.85 -5.01 7.97
CA PRO A 291 -10.95 -5.95 7.76
C PRO A 291 -11.02 -6.50 6.33
N PRO A 292 -11.40 -7.78 6.16
CA PRO A 292 -11.55 -8.37 4.84
C PRO A 292 -12.69 -7.70 4.05
N THR A 293 -12.63 -7.77 2.73
CA THR A 293 -13.68 -7.21 1.88
C THR A 293 -14.93 -8.10 1.87
N VAL A 294 -14.74 -9.42 1.88
CA VAL A 294 -15.80 -10.43 2.01
C VAL A 294 -15.60 -11.17 3.35
N PRO A 295 -16.23 -10.74 4.45
CA PRO A 295 -16.18 -11.49 5.70
C PRO A 295 -16.94 -12.81 5.56
N TYR A 296 -16.41 -13.90 6.14
CA TYR A 296 -17.03 -15.22 6.10
C TYR A 296 -18.05 -15.40 7.23
N TRP A 297 -17.93 -14.61 8.29
CA TRP A 297 -18.90 -14.50 9.38
C TRP A 297 -18.88 -13.07 9.96
N PRO A 298 -19.91 -12.65 10.71
CA PRO A 298 -19.93 -11.35 11.36
C PRO A 298 -18.69 -11.11 12.24
N MET A 299 -18.04 -9.96 12.06
CA MET A 299 -16.87 -9.59 12.85
C MET A 299 -17.25 -9.20 14.28
N SER A 300 -16.33 -9.45 15.22
CA SER A 300 -16.53 -9.20 16.66
C SER A 300 -15.29 -8.59 17.32
N GLY A 301 -15.37 -8.32 18.62
CA GLY A 301 -14.22 -7.88 19.42
C GLY A 301 -13.67 -6.53 18.96
N ALA A 302 -12.40 -6.50 18.57
CA ALA A 302 -11.77 -5.27 18.10
C ALA A 302 -12.26 -4.81 16.71
N TYR A 303 -12.84 -5.72 15.93
CA TYR A 303 -13.25 -5.50 14.53
C TYR A 303 -14.72 -5.11 14.37
N GLU A 304 -15.52 -5.22 15.45
CA GLU A 304 -16.92 -4.81 15.45
C GLU A 304 -17.06 -3.31 15.09
N GLY A 305 -17.87 -3.01 14.07
CA GLY A 305 -18.09 -1.63 13.60
C GLY A 305 -16.92 -1.03 12.83
N GLN A 306 -15.94 -1.86 12.42
CA GLN A 306 -14.76 -1.44 11.66
C GLN A 306 -14.85 -1.79 10.18
N GLU A 307 -16.00 -2.26 9.69
CA GLU A 307 -16.19 -2.82 8.35
C GLU A 307 -15.72 -1.86 7.26
N ASN A 308 -15.85 -0.55 7.43
CA ASN A 308 -15.54 0.47 6.42
C ASN A 308 -14.09 0.98 6.45
N ARG A 309 -13.17 0.28 7.12
CA ARG A 309 -11.76 0.70 7.20
C ARG A 309 -11.01 0.51 5.89
N THR A 310 -10.13 1.45 5.61
CA THR A 310 -9.14 1.43 4.52
C THR A 310 -7.85 2.06 5.01
N LYS A 311 -6.73 1.72 4.37
CA LYS A 311 -5.47 2.44 4.56
C LYS A 311 -5.54 3.84 3.97
N SER A 312 -4.63 4.70 4.43
CA SER A 312 -4.51 6.11 4.03
C SER A 312 -3.15 6.39 3.36
N LEU A 313 -3.16 6.94 2.16
CA LEU A 313 -1.97 7.46 1.48
C LEU A 313 -1.94 8.99 1.58
N LEU A 314 -0.87 9.56 2.11
CA LEU A 314 -0.72 10.99 2.34
C LEU A 314 0.41 11.56 1.47
N PHE A 315 0.13 12.64 0.74
CA PHE A 315 1.13 13.38 -0.04
C PHE A 315 1.40 14.77 0.51
N SER A 316 2.66 15.00 0.87
CA SER A 316 3.17 16.27 1.38
C SER A 316 4.14 16.93 0.38
N ALA A 317 4.21 18.26 0.41
CA ALA A 317 5.25 19.02 -0.29
C ALA A 317 6.58 19.05 0.48
N TRP A 318 6.56 18.74 1.78
CA TRP A 318 7.69 18.90 2.69
C TRP A 318 8.16 17.57 3.28
N ASN A 319 9.47 17.34 3.29
CA ASN A 319 10.11 16.13 3.84
C ASN A 319 9.96 15.98 5.36
N VAL A 320 9.63 17.04 6.10
CA VAL A 320 9.42 16.98 7.56
C VAL A 320 8.09 16.33 7.93
N VAL A 321 7.07 16.45 7.07
CA VAL A 321 5.72 15.94 7.37
C VAL A 321 5.70 14.42 7.53
N PRO A 322 6.32 13.61 6.65
CA PRO A 322 6.36 12.17 6.85
C PRO A 322 6.95 11.75 8.20
N ASP A 323 7.99 12.43 8.70
CA ASP A 323 8.57 12.14 10.01
C ASP A 323 7.60 12.46 11.13
N VAL A 324 6.99 13.64 11.12
CA VAL A 324 6.06 14.07 12.16
C VAL A 324 4.82 13.16 12.20
N VAL A 325 4.20 12.92 11.03
CA VAL A 325 3.02 12.04 10.92
C VAL A 325 3.35 10.63 11.38
N SER A 326 4.46 10.05 10.90
CA SER A 326 4.84 8.67 11.23
C SER A 326 5.18 8.51 12.71
N GLY A 327 5.94 9.45 13.27
CA GLY A 327 6.38 9.44 14.66
C GLY A 327 5.23 9.64 15.65
N ILE A 328 4.42 10.68 15.45
CA ILE A 328 3.33 11.02 16.40
C ILE A 328 2.20 9.99 16.33
N LEU A 329 1.71 9.64 15.13
CA LEU A 329 0.59 8.68 15.02
C LEU A 329 0.98 7.29 15.55
N SER A 330 2.21 6.83 15.26
CA SER A 330 2.66 5.53 15.74
C SER A 330 2.91 5.52 17.25
N TYR A 331 3.49 6.58 17.81
CA TYR A 331 3.64 6.72 19.25
C TYR A 331 2.28 6.68 19.96
N GLU A 332 1.31 7.47 19.49
CA GLU A 332 0.00 7.57 20.11
C GLU A 332 -0.78 6.24 20.00
N ALA A 333 -0.66 5.54 18.88
CA ALA A 333 -1.25 4.21 18.72
C ALA A 333 -0.61 3.17 19.67
N GLU A 334 0.72 3.14 19.76
CA GLU A 334 1.44 2.24 20.66
C GLU A 334 1.12 2.53 22.13
N ARG A 335 1.05 3.81 22.51
CA ARG A 335 0.64 4.27 23.85
C ARG A 335 -0.76 3.74 24.22
N ARG A 336 -1.72 3.79 23.28
CA ARG A 336 -3.07 3.27 23.48
C ARG A 336 -3.11 1.74 23.61
N MET A 337 -2.29 1.02 22.82
CA MET A 337 -2.13 -0.44 22.90
C MET A 337 -1.53 -0.90 24.23
N ILE A 338 -0.62 -0.12 24.81
CA ILE A 338 0.02 -0.43 26.09
C ILE A 338 -0.91 -0.10 27.26
N GLY A 339 -1.74 0.94 27.15
CA GLY A 339 -2.73 1.27 28.18
C GLY A 339 -2.15 1.55 29.56
N GLY A 340 -0.89 2.02 29.62
CA GLY A 340 -0.18 2.30 30.89
C GLY A 340 0.45 1.08 31.57
N SER A 341 0.54 -0.07 30.90
CA SER A 341 1.11 -1.31 31.48
C SER A 341 2.64 -1.40 31.45
N MET A 342 3.32 -0.39 30.91
CA MET A 342 4.79 -0.32 30.80
C MET A 342 5.29 0.96 31.44
N ASP A 343 6.44 0.89 32.10
CA ASP A 343 7.05 1.98 32.86
C ASP A 343 7.81 2.97 31.95
N SER A 344 8.37 2.48 30.85
CA SER A 344 9.17 3.30 29.92
C SER A 344 8.87 3.00 28.45
N TYR A 345 9.01 4.01 27.60
CA TYR A 345 9.02 3.87 26.15
C TYR A 345 10.20 3.05 25.63
N ARG A 346 11.33 3.10 26.35
CA ARG A 346 12.58 2.46 25.98
C ARG A 346 12.59 1.01 26.46
N GLY A 347 13.21 0.12 25.67
CA GLY A 347 13.35 -1.30 26.02
C GLY A 347 12.02 -2.01 26.28
N PRO A 348 11.06 -2.01 25.33
CA PRO A 348 9.78 -2.71 25.53
C PRO A 348 9.98 -4.22 25.73
N ASP A 349 11.00 -4.81 25.09
CA ASP A 349 11.33 -6.24 25.23
C ASP A 349 11.84 -6.59 26.64
N ASP A 350 12.48 -5.64 27.33
CA ASP A 350 12.94 -5.82 28.72
C ASP A 350 11.76 -5.79 29.72
N GLN A 351 10.67 -5.10 29.35
CA GLN A 351 9.49 -4.92 30.20
C GLN A 351 8.37 -5.93 29.93
N GLN A 352 8.38 -6.57 28.77
CA GLN A 352 7.41 -7.59 28.38
C GLN A 352 8.12 -8.76 27.71
N SER A 353 8.28 -9.86 28.45
CA SER A 353 8.77 -11.12 27.90
C SER A 353 7.81 -11.67 26.85
N GLN A 354 8.35 -12.45 25.91
CA GLN A 354 7.53 -13.23 24.99
C GLN A 354 6.62 -14.19 25.78
N LEU A 355 5.38 -14.36 25.30
CA LEU A 355 4.39 -15.26 25.92
C LEU A 355 4.15 -16.53 25.11
N LEU A 356 4.37 -16.49 23.79
CA LEU A 356 4.45 -17.67 22.95
C LEU A 356 5.92 -18.11 22.94
N ASP A 357 6.30 -18.83 23.99
CA ASP A 357 7.63 -19.38 24.16
C ASP A 357 7.52 -20.82 24.70
N PHE A 358 8.20 -21.76 24.06
CA PHE A 358 8.24 -23.15 24.48
C PHE A 358 9.06 -23.34 25.77
N GLY A 359 9.95 -22.40 26.12
CA GLY A 359 10.70 -22.42 27.38
C GLY A 359 11.73 -23.55 27.45
N SER A 360 12.06 -24.05 28.65
CA SER A 360 12.81 -25.30 28.81
C SER A 360 11.86 -26.44 29.19
N ALA A 361 12.13 -27.66 28.69
CA ALA A 361 11.26 -28.84 28.80
C ALA A 361 10.83 -29.21 30.25
N ALA A 362 11.47 -28.65 31.27
CA ALA A 362 11.13 -28.86 32.67
C ALA A 362 9.90 -28.06 33.17
N GLN A 363 9.35 -27.13 32.38
CA GLN A 363 8.23 -26.27 32.79
C GLN A 363 6.92 -26.54 32.04
N SER A 364 6.03 -27.29 32.71
CA SER A 364 4.57 -27.40 32.48
C SER A 364 4.08 -28.05 31.17
N ARG A 365 3.29 -29.13 31.31
CA ARG A 365 2.52 -29.80 30.24
C ARG A 365 1.65 -28.83 29.41
N ASN A 366 1.29 -27.66 29.94
CA ASN A 366 0.45 -26.66 29.26
C ASN A 366 1.10 -25.99 28.04
N ARG A 367 2.43 -26.03 27.89
CA ARG A 367 3.12 -25.37 26.75
C ARG A 367 2.97 -26.12 25.41
N HIS A 368 2.59 -27.40 25.41
CA HIS A 368 2.28 -28.15 24.18
C HIS A 368 1.17 -27.51 23.35
N ARG A 369 0.20 -26.85 24.00
CA ARG A 369 -0.90 -26.15 23.33
C ARG A 369 -0.41 -25.03 22.41
N LEU A 370 0.84 -24.57 22.54
CA LEU A 370 1.39 -23.59 21.60
C LEU A 370 1.60 -24.17 20.19
N LEU A 371 1.82 -25.49 20.05
CA LEU A 371 1.90 -26.14 18.73
C LEU A 371 0.62 -25.93 17.92
N LEU A 372 -0.53 -25.82 18.58
CA LEU A 372 -1.83 -25.62 17.94
C LEU A 372 -1.89 -24.36 17.05
N LEU A 373 -1.07 -23.34 17.33
CA LEU A 373 -1.00 -22.13 16.51
C LEU A 373 -0.23 -22.33 15.20
N LEU A 374 0.73 -23.27 15.20
CA LEU A 374 1.71 -23.47 14.13
C LEU A 374 1.37 -24.67 13.24
N THR A 375 0.75 -25.71 13.80
CA THR A 375 0.54 -27.00 13.14
C THR A 375 -0.45 -26.89 11.97
N PRO A 376 -0.02 -27.17 10.73
CA PRO A 376 -0.89 -27.13 9.56
C PRO A 376 -1.66 -28.45 9.41
N CYS A 377 -2.81 -28.58 10.09
CA CYS A 377 -3.69 -29.75 10.00
C CYS A 377 -4.51 -29.71 8.69
N LEU A 378 -4.19 -30.57 7.73
CA LEU A 378 -4.85 -30.60 6.42
C LEU A 378 -6.27 -31.16 6.50
N LYS A 379 -6.52 -32.15 7.38
CA LYS A 379 -7.87 -32.68 7.61
C LYS A 379 -8.87 -31.56 7.95
N LEU A 380 -8.52 -30.68 8.90
CA LEU A 380 -9.36 -29.53 9.26
C LEU A 380 -9.34 -28.42 8.21
N ALA A 381 -8.22 -28.23 7.50
CA ALA A 381 -8.13 -27.23 6.44
C ALA A 381 -9.10 -27.56 5.29
N ASP A 382 -9.15 -28.83 4.89
CA ASP A 382 -9.85 -29.29 3.69
C ASP A 382 -11.28 -29.74 3.97
N GLU A 383 -11.55 -30.41 5.10
CA GLU A 383 -12.91 -30.90 5.41
C GLU A 383 -13.70 -29.93 6.28
N ALA A 384 -13.09 -28.89 6.84
CA ALA A 384 -13.76 -27.94 7.70
C ALA A 384 -13.50 -26.51 7.19
N ASN A 385 -13.99 -26.22 5.98
CA ASN A 385 -13.89 -24.90 5.36
C ASN A 385 -15.15 -24.07 5.68
N PRO A 386 -15.03 -22.88 6.30
CA PRO A 386 -16.19 -22.05 6.64
C PRO A 386 -17.05 -21.62 5.44
N LEU A 387 -16.49 -21.63 4.23
CA LEU A 387 -17.23 -21.33 3.00
C LEU A 387 -18.29 -22.39 2.63
N GLU A 388 -18.20 -23.60 3.19
CA GLU A 388 -19.19 -24.67 2.97
C GLU A 388 -20.45 -24.53 3.86
N SER A 389 -20.55 -23.48 4.66
CA SER A 389 -21.68 -23.27 5.57
C SER A 389 -23.02 -22.97 4.89
N ASP A 390 -23.05 -22.71 3.58
CA ASP A 390 -24.26 -22.53 2.74
C ASP A 390 -25.33 -21.62 3.38
N GLY A 391 -24.90 -20.51 3.98
CA GLY A 391 -25.77 -19.51 4.61
C GLY A 391 -26.20 -19.81 6.06
N GLU A 392 -25.74 -20.92 6.65
CA GLU A 392 -25.83 -21.16 8.10
C GLU A 392 -24.80 -20.32 8.89
N ASP A 393 -24.94 -20.25 10.22
CA ASP A 393 -23.91 -19.66 11.06
C ASP A 393 -22.61 -20.48 10.95
N ALA A 394 -21.55 -19.87 10.41
CA ALA A 394 -20.30 -20.56 10.13
C ALA A 394 -19.69 -21.24 11.36
N ARG A 395 -19.94 -20.72 12.58
CA ARG A 395 -19.41 -21.32 13.81
C ARG A 395 -20.22 -22.55 14.23
N ASP A 396 -21.55 -22.48 14.12
CA ASP A 396 -22.41 -23.63 14.43
C ASP A 396 -22.20 -24.76 13.41
N TRP A 397 -22.11 -24.43 12.11
CA TRP A 397 -21.77 -25.37 11.06
C TRP A 397 -20.39 -26.01 11.31
N MET A 398 -19.38 -25.19 11.63
CA MET A 398 -18.04 -25.67 11.93
C MET A 398 -18.04 -26.62 13.14
N ARG A 399 -18.79 -26.30 14.19
CA ARG A 399 -18.93 -27.15 15.38
C ARG A 399 -19.52 -28.51 15.00
N ALA A 400 -20.61 -28.54 14.23
CA ALA A 400 -21.22 -29.79 13.80
C ALA A 400 -20.25 -30.64 12.96
N LYS A 401 -19.48 -30.01 12.06
CA LYS A 401 -18.47 -30.69 11.25
C LYS A 401 -17.33 -31.24 12.11
N VAL A 402 -16.85 -30.46 13.07
CA VAL A 402 -15.83 -30.88 14.03
C VAL A 402 -16.31 -32.04 14.90
N GLU A 403 -17.56 -32.02 15.39
CA GLU A 403 -18.15 -33.12 16.15
C GLU A 403 -18.19 -34.42 15.33
N CYS A 404 -18.54 -34.32 14.04
CA CYS A 404 -18.47 -35.46 13.12
C CYS A 404 -17.05 -36.02 13.01
N LEU A 405 -16.04 -35.16 12.81
CA LEU A 405 -14.63 -35.58 12.73
C LEU A 405 -14.13 -36.20 14.03
N LEU A 406 -14.49 -35.62 15.18
CA LEU A 406 -14.12 -36.15 16.49
C LEU A 406 -14.81 -37.50 16.79
N SER A 407 -15.96 -37.78 16.20
CA SER A 407 -16.65 -39.07 16.37
C SER A 407 -15.88 -40.25 15.76
N GLU A 408 -14.96 -39.99 14.81
CA GLU A 408 -14.10 -41.02 14.20
C GLU A 408 -12.96 -41.47 15.14
N LEU A 409 -12.63 -40.66 16.14
CA LEU A 409 -11.60 -40.95 17.11
C LEU A 409 -12.17 -41.79 18.28
N PRO A 410 -11.34 -42.50 19.07
CA PRO A 410 -11.80 -43.21 20.27
C PRO A 410 -12.16 -42.24 21.41
N ASP A 411 -13.24 -42.51 22.14
CA ASP A 411 -13.58 -41.83 23.40
C ASP A 411 -13.78 -42.86 24.52
N PRO A 412 -12.78 -43.10 25.37
CA PRO A 412 -12.91 -44.07 26.45
C PRO A 412 -13.95 -43.63 27.49
N ASP A 413 -15.04 -44.40 27.62
CA ASP A 413 -16.14 -44.14 28.58
C ASP A 413 -15.71 -44.16 30.06
N SER A 414 -14.55 -44.75 30.36
CA SER A 414 -14.03 -44.93 31.72
C SER A 414 -12.60 -44.41 31.86
N GLY A 415 -12.34 -43.55 32.85
CA GLY A 415 -11.02 -42.98 33.13
C GLY A 415 -11.11 -41.54 33.66
N SER A 416 -9.97 -40.98 34.07
CA SER A 416 -9.87 -39.53 34.29
C SER A 416 -9.86 -38.80 32.94
N VAL A 417 -10.39 -37.58 32.92
CA VAL A 417 -10.24 -36.66 31.77
C VAL A 417 -8.75 -36.44 31.50
N ASP A 418 -8.34 -36.60 30.26
CA ASP A 418 -6.94 -36.49 29.84
C ASP A 418 -6.70 -35.20 29.05
N GLU A 419 -6.00 -34.24 29.67
CA GLU A 419 -5.66 -32.96 29.03
C GLU A 419 -4.71 -33.11 27.82
N ARG A 420 -4.14 -34.31 27.58
CA ARG A 420 -3.31 -34.58 26.40
C ARG A 420 -4.09 -34.44 25.10
N TRP A 421 -5.41 -34.64 25.13
CA TRP A 421 -6.29 -34.40 23.99
C TRP A 421 -6.12 -32.99 23.42
N ASP A 422 -6.05 -31.96 24.26
CA ASP A 422 -6.04 -30.56 23.82
C ASP A 422 -4.91 -30.22 22.86
N TRP A 423 -3.73 -30.80 23.05
CA TRP A 423 -2.55 -30.51 22.23
C TRP A 423 -2.24 -31.59 21.19
N ALA A 424 -2.77 -32.80 21.37
CA ALA A 424 -2.59 -33.90 20.42
C ALA A 424 -3.64 -33.96 19.32
N VAL A 425 -4.81 -33.33 19.52
CA VAL A 425 -5.99 -33.50 18.66
C VAL A 425 -5.74 -33.25 17.17
N LEU A 426 -4.89 -32.27 16.82
CA LEU A 426 -4.58 -31.97 15.42
C LEU A 426 -3.83 -33.12 14.73
N ARG A 427 -2.93 -33.80 15.44
CA ARG A 427 -2.24 -34.99 14.92
C ARG A 427 -3.20 -36.19 14.85
N LEU A 428 -4.07 -36.35 15.84
CA LEU A 428 -5.03 -37.46 15.87
C LEU A 428 -6.04 -37.38 14.72
N LEU A 429 -6.51 -36.18 14.39
CA LEU A 429 -7.39 -35.94 13.25
C LEU A 429 -6.68 -36.07 11.90
N ASP A 430 -5.37 -35.84 11.85
CA ASP A 430 -4.58 -35.83 10.62
C ASP A 430 -3.33 -36.73 10.75
N PRO A 431 -3.50 -38.07 10.68
CA PRO A 431 -2.37 -39.00 10.80
C PRO A 431 -1.28 -38.81 9.73
N GLY A 432 -1.62 -38.19 8.59
CA GLY A 432 -0.67 -37.87 7.52
C GLY A 432 0.37 -36.81 7.91
N ILE A 433 0.16 -36.10 9.03
CA ILE A 433 1.09 -35.06 9.49
C ILE A 433 2.40 -35.62 10.05
N ASP A 434 2.46 -36.90 10.40
CA ASP A 434 3.62 -37.50 11.09
C ASP A 434 4.93 -37.37 10.29
N GLU A 435 4.87 -37.49 8.97
CA GLU A 435 6.04 -37.30 8.10
C GLU A 435 6.53 -35.84 8.18
N PHE A 436 5.61 -34.88 8.07
CA PHE A 436 5.93 -33.47 8.22
C PHE A 436 6.50 -33.13 9.60
N LEU A 437 5.92 -33.65 10.69
CA LEU A 437 6.41 -33.39 12.05
C LEU A 437 7.85 -33.88 12.25
N ARG A 438 8.20 -35.05 11.71
CA ARG A 438 9.58 -35.57 11.75
C ARG A 438 10.54 -34.67 10.97
N LEU A 439 10.16 -34.26 9.76
CA LEU A 439 10.96 -33.32 8.96
C LEU A 439 11.11 -31.97 9.67
N TRP A 440 10.02 -31.44 10.23
CA TRP A 440 9.98 -30.13 10.90
C TRP A 440 10.80 -30.12 12.20
N ARG A 441 10.92 -31.26 12.88
CA ARG A 441 11.79 -31.45 14.05
C ARG A 441 13.28 -31.40 13.68
N ASP A 442 13.68 -32.16 12.66
CA ASP A 442 15.08 -32.45 12.35
C ASP A 442 15.73 -31.43 11.38
N GLU A 443 14.94 -30.82 10.47
CA GLU A 443 15.46 -29.88 9.47
C GLU A 443 15.32 -28.41 9.92
N VAL A 444 16.33 -27.60 9.56
CA VAL A 444 16.11 -26.17 9.30
C VAL A 444 15.55 -26.11 7.88
N ILE A 445 14.24 -26.30 7.77
CA ILE A 445 13.54 -26.25 6.50
C ILE A 445 13.74 -24.85 5.91
N ASP A 446 14.44 -24.78 4.78
CA ASP A 446 14.90 -23.57 4.06
C ASP A 446 15.71 -22.56 4.93
N PRO A 447 17.05 -22.46 4.76
CA PRO A 447 17.87 -21.45 5.43
C PRO A 447 17.40 -20.01 5.18
N GLU A 448 16.66 -19.76 4.10
CA GLU A 448 16.12 -18.44 3.74
C GLU A 448 14.72 -18.18 4.33
N ALA A 449 14.04 -19.20 4.88
CA ALA A 449 12.65 -19.09 5.35
C ALA A 449 12.41 -19.87 6.65
N GLN A 450 12.44 -19.17 7.79
CA GLN A 450 12.13 -19.79 9.09
C GLN A 450 10.67 -20.23 9.16
N THR A 451 10.45 -21.50 9.55
CA THR A 451 9.12 -22.12 9.68
C THR A 451 8.74 -22.42 11.13
N ARG A 452 9.63 -22.14 12.10
CA ARG A 452 9.45 -22.46 13.52
C ARG A 452 10.34 -21.61 14.42
N PRO A 453 10.00 -21.52 15.73
CA PRO A 453 10.91 -20.97 16.73
C PRO A 453 12.18 -21.81 16.87
N ASP A 454 13.35 -21.16 16.87
CA ASP A 454 14.64 -21.83 17.07
C ASP A 454 14.87 -22.09 18.58
N SER A 455 14.43 -23.25 19.06
CA SER A 455 14.69 -23.70 20.43
C SER A 455 14.79 -25.22 20.52
N ALA A 456 15.74 -25.74 21.30
CA ALA A 456 15.82 -27.17 21.59
C ALA A 456 14.54 -27.71 22.27
N ALA A 457 13.80 -26.84 22.97
CA ALA A 457 12.54 -27.19 23.58
C ALA A 457 11.41 -27.41 22.57
N PHE A 458 11.39 -26.67 21.46
CA PHE A 458 10.43 -26.92 20.38
C PHE A 458 10.53 -28.37 19.88
N SER A 459 11.74 -28.86 19.58
CA SER A 459 11.92 -30.22 19.09
C SER A 459 11.46 -31.26 20.11
N GLY A 460 11.67 -31.02 21.41
CA GLY A 460 11.16 -31.89 22.48
C GLY A 460 9.62 -31.95 22.54
N HIS A 461 8.94 -30.83 22.32
CA HIS A 461 7.47 -30.82 22.26
C HIS A 461 6.92 -31.53 21.01
N VAL A 462 7.65 -31.48 19.89
CA VAL A 462 7.30 -32.26 18.69
C VAL A 462 7.54 -33.75 18.92
N ASP A 463 8.61 -34.12 19.65
CA ASP A 463 8.86 -35.51 20.06
C ASP A 463 7.72 -36.05 20.92
N ASP A 464 7.31 -35.32 21.96
CA ASP A 464 6.18 -35.70 22.82
C ASP A 464 4.88 -35.93 22.00
N LEU A 465 4.69 -35.18 20.91
CA LEU A 465 3.54 -35.32 20.01
C LEU A 465 3.63 -36.56 19.10
N ILE A 466 4.82 -36.85 18.55
CA ILE A 466 5.07 -38.01 17.68
C ILE A 466 5.04 -39.31 18.48
N GLU A 467 5.64 -39.32 19.68
CA GLU A 467 5.77 -40.49 20.54
C GLU A 467 4.47 -40.83 21.28
N LEU A 468 3.49 -39.93 21.30
CA LEU A 468 2.18 -40.18 21.90
C LEU A 468 1.48 -41.36 21.22
N ASP A 469 1.21 -42.40 22.01
CA ASP A 469 0.35 -43.52 21.63
C ASP A 469 -1.13 -43.15 21.88
N PRO A 470 -1.98 -43.06 20.84
CA PRO A 470 -3.40 -42.74 21.00
C PRO A 470 -4.17 -43.72 21.89
N SER A 471 -3.69 -44.96 22.04
CA SER A 471 -4.33 -45.99 22.88
C SER A 471 -4.13 -45.76 24.38
N GLU A 472 -3.17 -44.92 24.77
CA GLU A 472 -2.91 -44.55 26.16
C GLU A 472 -3.74 -43.35 26.65
N LEU A 473 -4.51 -42.71 25.76
CA LEU A 473 -5.31 -41.54 26.10
C LEU A 473 -6.52 -41.92 26.97
N GLY A 474 -6.77 -41.13 28.02
CA GLY A 474 -7.97 -41.25 28.84
C GLY A 474 -9.22 -40.63 28.18
N ARG A 475 -10.25 -40.37 28.98
CA ARG A 475 -11.51 -39.76 28.51
C ARG A 475 -11.26 -38.36 27.95
N ARG A 476 -12.01 -37.98 26.92
CA ARG A 476 -11.94 -36.62 26.34
C ARG A 476 -12.39 -35.54 27.33
N PRO A 477 -11.83 -34.33 27.23
CA PRO A 477 -12.41 -33.12 27.82
C PRO A 477 -13.76 -32.77 27.19
N ASP A 478 -14.72 -32.33 28.01
CA ASP A 478 -16.08 -32.00 27.55
C ASP A 478 -16.09 -30.79 26.58
N ASP A 479 -15.08 -29.91 26.66
CA ASP A 479 -14.93 -28.71 25.82
C ASP A 479 -14.02 -28.92 24.60
N LEU A 480 -13.56 -30.15 24.33
CA LEU A 480 -12.66 -30.45 23.22
C LEU A 480 -13.24 -30.05 21.85
N ALA A 481 -14.54 -30.31 21.62
CA ALA A 481 -15.20 -29.92 20.37
C ALA A 481 -15.22 -28.40 20.18
N GLU A 482 -15.43 -27.63 21.27
CA GLU A 482 -15.35 -26.17 21.22
C GLU A 482 -13.93 -25.70 20.92
N LEU A 483 -12.91 -26.29 21.54
CA LEU A 483 -11.51 -25.98 21.27
C LEU A 483 -11.17 -26.22 19.80
N VAL A 484 -11.50 -27.40 19.25
CA VAL A 484 -11.18 -27.74 17.85
C VAL A 484 -11.94 -26.85 16.87
N THR A 485 -13.17 -26.44 17.21
CA THR A 485 -13.92 -25.43 16.43
C THR A 485 -13.19 -24.09 16.42
N GLU A 486 -12.71 -23.61 17.57
CA GLU A 486 -11.91 -22.38 17.64
C GLU A 486 -10.61 -22.52 16.82
N LEU A 487 -9.94 -23.68 16.86
CA LEU A 487 -8.74 -23.95 16.08
C LEU A 487 -9.02 -23.91 14.57
N ALA A 488 -10.08 -24.58 14.11
CA ALA A 488 -10.43 -24.63 12.70
C ALA A 488 -10.72 -23.24 12.10
N LEU A 489 -11.27 -22.33 12.92
CA LEU A 489 -11.62 -20.96 12.52
C LEU A 489 -10.51 -19.93 12.75
N GLY A 490 -9.57 -20.18 13.66
CA GLY A 490 -8.63 -19.14 14.13
C GLY A 490 -7.16 -19.53 14.25
N ALA A 491 -6.78 -20.80 14.12
CA ALA A 491 -5.37 -21.21 14.25
C ALA A 491 -4.58 -20.90 12.97
N PRO A 492 -3.55 -20.03 13.01
CA PRO A 492 -2.84 -19.58 11.81
C PRO A 492 -2.30 -20.70 10.92
N GLY A 493 -1.79 -21.81 11.49
CA GLY A 493 -1.34 -22.98 10.74
C GLY A 493 -2.43 -23.62 9.87
N ILE A 494 -3.65 -23.74 10.41
CA ILE A 494 -4.80 -24.31 9.69
C ILE A 494 -5.30 -23.31 8.64
N LEU A 495 -5.40 -22.03 8.99
CA LEU A 495 -5.88 -21.00 8.05
C LEU A 495 -4.95 -20.85 6.84
N ALA A 496 -3.63 -20.84 7.08
CA ALA A 496 -2.62 -20.79 6.04
C ALA A 496 -2.67 -22.04 5.16
N ALA A 497 -2.80 -23.23 5.75
CA ALA A 497 -2.94 -24.46 4.99
C ALA A 497 -4.19 -24.42 4.09
N ARG A 498 -5.34 -23.98 4.62
CA ARG A 498 -6.59 -23.83 3.86
C ARG A 498 -6.44 -22.88 2.68
N THR A 499 -5.87 -21.70 2.92
CA THR A 499 -5.58 -20.70 1.87
C THR A 499 -4.75 -21.30 0.72
N LEU A 500 -3.75 -22.10 1.07
CA LEU A 500 -2.83 -22.72 0.10
C LEU A 500 -3.43 -23.91 -0.66
N ALA A 501 -4.68 -24.32 -0.39
CA ALA A 501 -5.36 -25.38 -1.15
C ALA A 501 -5.40 -25.06 -2.66
N ALA A 502 -5.73 -23.80 -3.00
CA ALA A 502 -5.88 -23.33 -4.36
C ALA A 502 -4.57 -23.40 -5.18
N ALA A 503 -3.42 -23.47 -4.52
CA ALA A 503 -2.13 -23.63 -5.18
C ALA A 503 -1.94 -25.02 -5.81
N GLY A 504 -2.66 -26.05 -5.31
CA GLY A 504 -2.57 -27.42 -5.79
C GLY A 504 -1.19 -28.07 -5.56
N LEU A 505 -0.56 -27.76 -4.43
CA LEU A 505 0.73 -28.32 -4.02
C LEU A 505 0.58 -29.75 -3.46
N ASP A 506 1.68 -30.50 -3.39
CA ASP A 506 1.70 -31.71 -2.55
C ASP A 506 1.53 -31.37 -1.06
N GLU A 507 1.12 -32.36 -0.27
CA GLU A 507 0.81 -32.16 1.14
C GLU A 507 2.01 -31.66 1.96
N THR A 508 3.21 -32.18 1.68
CA THR A 508 4.42 -31.83 2.44
C THR A 508 4.81 -30.37 2.20
N GLU A 509 4.80 -29.94 0.94
CA GLU A 509 5.12 -28.57 0.55
C GLU A 509 4.05 -27.58 1.02
N ARG A 510 2.76 -27.96 0.94
CA ARG A 510 1.66 -27.18 1.49
C ARG A 510 1.81 -26.96 2.99
N ARG A 511 2.14 -28.01 3.75
CA ARG A 511 2.39 -27.91 5.21
C ARG A 511 3.60 -27.03 5.52
N ARG A 512 4.70 -27.18 4.78
CA ARG A 512 5.90 -26.37 4.92
C ARG A 512 5.61 -24.87 4.75
N GLN A 513 4.94 -24.53 3.65
CA GLN A 513 4.59 -23.14 3.34
C GLN A 513 3.55 -22.58 4.33
N ALA A 514 2.59 -23.39 4.77
CA ALA A 514 1.64 -23.00 5.82
C ALA A 514 2.33 -22.71 7.16
N ALA A 515 3.28 -23.56 7.57
CA ALA A 515 4.06 -23.36 8.80
C ALA A 515 4.89 -22.07 8.75
N GLN A 516 5.44 -21.71 7.59
CA GLN A 516 6.13 -20.43 7.38
C GLN A 516 5.21 -19.23 7.67
N LEU A 517 3.99 -19.22 7.11
CA LEU A 517 3.01 -18.16 7.36
C LEU A 517 2.59 -18.12 8.83
N ALA A 518 2.30 -19.28 9.42
CA ALA A 518 1.92 -19.41 10.81
C ALA A 518 3.01 -18.87 11.76
N TYR A 519 4.28 -19.13 11.44
CA TYR A 519 5.40 -18.62 12.21
C TYR A 519 5.58 -17.10 12.07
N SER A 520 5.27 -16.51 10.91
CA SER A 520 5.19 -15.04 10.79
C SER A 520 4.12 -14.43 11.71
N PHE A 521 2.95 -15.07 11.84
CA PHE A 521 1.94 -14.64 12.82
C PHE A 521 2.41 -14.84 14.26
N TRP A 522 3.09 -15.95 14.56
CA TRP A 522 3.68 -16.17 15.88
C TRP A 522 4.60 -15.01 16.29
N LYS A 523 5.47 -14.55 15.38
CA LYS A 523 6.34 -13.38 15.63
C LYS A 523 5.55 -12.10 15.84
N LEU A 524 4.52 -11.84 15.02
CA LEU A 524 3.63 -10.68 15.18
C LEU A 524 2.98 -10.67 16.57
N PHE A 525 2.36 -11.78 16.97
CA PHE A 525 1.68 -11.88 18.26
C PHE A 525 2.65 -11.82 19.45
N ASN A 526 3.91 -12.21 19.27
CA ASN A 526 4.92 -12.07 20.32
C ASN A 526 5.52 -10.67 20.49
N ARG A 527 5.11 -9.69 19.68
CA ARG A 527 5.57 -8.30 19.86
C ARG A 527 5.02 -7.73 21.18
N PRO A 528 5.84 -7.06 22.02
CA PRO A 528 5.41 -6.50 23.31
C PRO A 528 4.10 -5.71 23.28
N ALA A 529 3.97 -4.78 22.33
CA ALA A 529 2.77 -3.95 22.18
C ALA A 529 1.53 -4.79 21.79
N VAL A 530 1.70 -5.84 20.98
CA VAL A 530 0.61 -6.73 20.57
C VAL A 530 0.16 -7.61 21.73
N ILE A 531 1.09 -8.14 22.52
CA ILE A 531 0.79 -8.86 23.76
C ILE A 531 -0.08 -7.99 24.68
N ARG A 532 0.33 -6.74 24.91
CA ARG A 532 -0.41 -5.82 25.77
C ARG A 532 -1.78 -5.46 25.19
N LEU A 533 -1.87 -5.23 23.88
CA LEU A 533 -3.15 -4.99 23.22
C LEU A 533 -4.13 -6.15 23.45
N LEU A 534 -3.73 -7.39 23.20
CA LEU A 534 -4.62 -8.56 23.35
C LEU A 534 -5.04 -8.76 24.81
N GLN A 535 -4.12 -8.58 25.76
CA GLN A 535 -4.44 -8.60 27.20
C GLN A 535 -5.41 -7.48 27.60
N GLN A 536 -5.22 -6.27 27.05
CA GLN A 536 -6.07 -5.11 27.30
C GLN A 536 -7.49 -5.36 26.78
N LEU A 537 -7.64 -5.91 25.58
CA LEU A 537 -8.94 -6.25 24.98
C LEU A 537 -9.67 -7.33 25.78
N ALA A 538 -8.96 -8.32 26.33
CA ALA A 538 -9.53 -9.39 27.15
C ALA A 538 -9.91 -8.97 28.58
N GLY A 539 -9.44 -7.80 29.05
CA GLY A 539 -9.61 -7.31 30.41
C GLY A 539 -8.57 -7.84 31.40
N HIS A 540 -8.30 -7.05 32.45
CA HIS A 540 -7.16 -7.22 33.36
C HIS A 540 -7.42 -8.10 34.60
N SER A 541 -8.57 -8.78 34.71
CA SER A 541 -8.86 -9.56 35.93
C SER A 541 -8.01 -10.85 35.97
N ASP A 542 -7.43 -11.15 37.13
CA ASP A 542 -6.67 -12.39 37.33
C ASP A 542 -7.53 -13.66 37.17
N ALA A 543 -8.85 -13.53 37.36
CA ALA A 543 -9.83 -14.57 37.04
C ALA A 543 -9.86 -14.89 35.54
N ASN A 544 -9.85 -13.87 34.66
CA ASN A 544 -9.83 -14.03 33.21
C ASN A 544 -8.50 -14.60 32.69
N ARG A 545 -7.36 -14.27 33.33
CA ARG A 545 -6.04 -14.79 32.94
C ARG A 545 -5.89 -16.30 33.16
N ARG A 546 -6.55 -16.85 34.18
CA ARG A 546 -6.57 -18.30 34.43
C ARG A 546 -7.53 -19.05 33.52
N THR A 547 -8.61 -18.41 33.07
CA THR A 547 -9.61 -19.00 32.16
C THR A 547 -9.30 -18.79 30.68
N ASN A 548 -8.46 -17.81 30.33
CA ASN A 548 -8.16 -17.48 28.93
C ASN A 548 -6.63 -17.28 28.73
N PRO A 549 -5.88 -18.37 28.47
CA PRO A 549 -4.44 -18.28 28.24
C PRO A 549 -4.13 -17.50 26.96
N TYR A 550 -2.94 -16.90 26.88
CA TYR A 550 -2.58 -15.98 25.80
C TYR A 550 -2.72 -16.58 24.39
N TRP A 551 -2.34 -17.84 24.19
CA TRP A 551 -2.50 -18.52 22.89
C TRP A 551 -3.96 -18.62 22.44
N ARG A 552 -4.91 -18.74 23.38
CA ARG A 552 -6.35 -18.77 23.07
C ARG A 552 -6.89 -17.37 22.77
N LEU A 553 -6.30 -16.32 23.37
CA LEU A 553 -6.56 -14.93 22.96
C LEU A 553 -6.14 -14.66 21.50
N VAL A 554 -5.01 -15.23 21.07
CA VAL A 554 -4.57 -15.14 19.67
C VAL A 554 -5.61 -15.75 18.73
N ILE A 555 -6.05 -16.99 19.00
CA ILE A 555 -7.07 -17.67 18.20
C ILE A 555 -8.36 -16.85 18.13
N ARG A 556 -8.85 -16.38 19.28
CA ARG A 556 -10.07 -15.54 19.34
C ARG A 556 -9.92 -14.27 18.52
N TYR A 557 -8.78 -13.59 18.61
CA TYR A 557 -8.51 -12.39 17.82
C TYR A 557 -8.51 -12.69 16.30
N CYS A 558 -7.97 -13.83 15.88
CA CYS A 558 -8.03 -14.29 14.49
C CYS A 558 -9.47 -14.57 14.02
N ILE A 559 -10.31 -15.17 14.87
CA ILE A 559 -11.73 -15.42 14.58
C ILE A 559 -12.49 -14.10 14.48
N ASP A 560 -12.36 -13.25 15.49
CA ASP A 560 -13.01 -11.94 15.58
C ASP A 560 -12.74 -11.08 14.33
N GLY A 561 -11.51 -11.12 13.84
CA GLY A 561 -11.05 -10.36 12.67
C GLY A 561 -11.13 -11.08 11.33
N ASN A 562 -11.77 -12.27 11.25
CA ASN A 562 -11.91 -13.06 10.01
C ASN A 562 -10.55 -13.28 9.29
N LEU A 563 -9.52 -13.72 10.02
CA LEU A 563 -8.17 -13.84 9.45
C LEU A 563 -8.12 -14.76 8.22
N GLN A 564 -8.99 -15.78 8.15
CA GLN A 564 -9.12 -16.65 6.97
C GLN A 564 -9.42 -15.84 5.70
N ALA A 565 -10.48 -15.04 5.71
CA ALA A 565 -10.88 -14.22 4.56
C ALA A 565 -9.81 -13.19 4.16
N VAL A 566 -9.07 -12.65 5.14
CA VAL A 566 -7.94 -11.73 4.88
C VAL A 566 -6.80 -12.43 4.15
N LEU A 567 -6.47 -13.67 4.55
CA LEU A 567 -5.45 -14.47 3.89
C LEU A 567 -5.86 -14.88 2.48
N ASP A 568 -7.11 -15.29 2.26
CA ASP A 568 -7.62 -15.68 0.95
C ASP A 568 -7.62 -14.50 -0.04
N GLU A 569 -8.02 -13.32 0.41
CA GLU A 569 -7.95 -12.09 -0.38
C GLU A 569 -6.51 -11.67 -0.69
N TYR A 570 -5.62 -11.73 0.29
CA TYR A 570 -4.22 -11.36 0.07
C TYR A 570 -3.50 -12.37 -0.82
N TRP A 571 -3.86 -13.66 -0.71
CA TRP A 571 -3.38 -14.72 -1.56
C TRP A 571 -3.78 -14.49 -3.01
N HIS A 572 -5.06 -14.22 -3.30
CA HIS A 572 -5.52 -13.93 -4.67
C HIS A 572 -4.71 -12.80 -5.32
N LEU A 573 -4.56 -11.67 -4.62
CA LEU A 573 -3.82 -10.52 -5.14
C LEU A 573 -2.33 -10.80 -5.33
N THR A 574 -1.73 -11.62 -4.47
CA THR A 574 -0.30 -11.97 -4.57
C THR A 574 -0.06 -12.99 -5.66
N TRP A 575 -0.91 -14.01 -5.77
CA TRP A 575 -0.86 -15.03 -6.81
C TRP A 575 -0.97 -14.39 -8.19
N GLU A 576 -1.94 -13.48 -8.38
CA GLU A 576 -2.13 -12.77 -9.66
C GLU A 576 -0.88 -11.95 -10.05
N GLN A 577 -0.06 -11.48 -9.11
CA GLN A 577 1.17 -10.74 -9.40
C GLN A 577 2.34 -11.64 -9.85
N HIS A 578 2.32 -12.93 -9.50
CA HIS A 578 3.44 -13.84 -9.78
C HIS A 578 3.11 -14.90 -10.83
N ALA A 579 1.83 -15.22 -11.03
CA ALA A 579 1.35 -16.30 -11.88
C ALA A 579 1.12 -15.87 -13.35
N TRP A 580 2.05 -15.12 -13.94
CA TRP A 580 1.95 -14.68 -15.35
C TRP A 580 2.54 -15.67 -16.35
N SER A 581 3.48 -16.51 -15.92
CA SER A 581 4.21 -17.43 -16.80
C SER A 581 3.60 -18.83 -16.74
N GLU A 582 3.02 -19.29 -17.85
CA GLU A 582 2.50 -20.66 -17.97
C GLU A 582 3.58 -21.75 -17.85
N LYS A 583 4.86 -21.39 -18.05
CA LYS A 583 5.99 -22.34 -18.03
C LYS A 583 6.57 -22.55 -16.64
N GLU A 584 6.22 -21.70 -15.68
CA GLU A 584 6.78 -21.75 -14.34
C GLU A 584 6.02 -22.74 -13.45
N GLN A 585 6.75 -23.46 -12.60
CA GLN A 585 6.14 -24.44 -11.71
C GLN A 585 5.34 -23.73 -10.61
N ARG A 586 4.12 -24.23 -10.34
CA ARG A 586 3.23 -23.69 -9.30
C ARG A 586 3.89 -23.63 -7.92
N GLU A 587 4.72 -24.61 -7.60
CA GLU A 587 5.49 -24.64 -6.35
C GLU A 587 6.38 -23.40 -6.18
N GLU A 588 7.11 -23.00 -7.23
CA GLU A 588 8.02 -21.86 -7.18
C GLU A 588 7.24 -20.53 -7.08
N ILE A 589 6.14 -20.42 -7.85
CA ILE A 589 5.22 -19.28 -7.74
C ILE A 589 4.68 -19.17 -6.31
N SER A 590 4.25 -20.30 -5.74
CA SER A 590 3.71 -20.37 -4.37
C SER A 590 4.76 -19.96 -3.34
N LYS A 591 6.00 -20.45 -3.44
CA LYS A 591 7.12 -20.06 -2.56
C LYS A 591 7.36 -18.56 -2.58
N ARG A 592 7.36 -17.93 -3.77
CA ARG A 592 7.49 -16.46 -3.88
C ARG A 592 6.32 -15.73 -3.22
N CYS A 593 5.09 -16.20 -3.45
CA CYS A 593 3.89 -15.61 -2.84
C CYS A 593 3.96 -15.71 -1.31
N VAL A 594 4.25 -16.89 -0.78
CA VAL A 594 4.35 -17.14 0.67
C VAL A 594 5.47 -16.31 1.30
N ARG A 595 6.63 -16.20 0.65
CA ARG A 595 7.74 -15.37 1.13
C ARG A 595 7.34 -13.88 1.18
N GLN A 596 6.67 -13.38 0.14
CA GLN A 596 6.14 -12.01 0.11
C GLN A 596 5.09 -11.75 1.21
N ILE A 597 4.15 -12.67 1.41
CA ILE A 597 3.13 -12.56 2.46
C ILE A 597 3.79 -12.60 3.85
N ALA A 598 4.68 -13.57 4.07
CA ALA A 598 5.40 -13.76 5.34
C ALA A 598 6.20 -12.51 5.75
N ASP A 599 6.83 -11.83 4.79
CA ASP A 599 7.63 -10.61 5.00
C ASP A 599 6.79 -9.38 5.38
N THR A 600 5.46 -9.41 5.16
CA THR A 600 4.57 -8.26 5.44
C THR A 600 3.66 -8.47 6.65
N ILE A 601 3.46 -9.70 7.11
CA ILE A 601 2.69 -10.01 8.34
C ILE A 601 3.33 -9.33 9.56
N GLU A 602 4.65 -9.42 9.66
CA GLU A 602 5.42 -8.77 10.72
C GLU A 602 5.88 -7.39 10.24
N PRO A 603 5.30 -6.28 10.76
CA PRO A 603 5.70 -4.95 10.32
C PRO A 603 7.13 -4.67 10.78
N ARG A 604 8.04 -4.41 9.84
CA ARG A 604 9.38 -3.94 10.18
C ARG A 604 9.28 -2.51 10.71
N ALA A 605 9.50 -2.33 12.01
CA ALA A 605 9.44 -1.02 12.65
C ALA A 605 10.53 -0.10 12.06
N SER A 606 10.11 1.06 11.58
CA SER A 606 11.02 2.17 11.28
C SER A 606 11.26 3.01 12.53
N ARG A 607 12.30 3.82 12.54
CA ARG A 607 12.58 4.78 13.61
C ARG A 607 12.62 6.20 13.06
N VAL A 608 11.67 7.02 13.48
CA VAL A 608 11.72 8.46 13.26
C VAL A 608 12.59 9.08 14.35
N GLN A 609 13.60 9.83 13.93
CA GLN A 609 14.46 10.54 14.87
C GLN A 609 13.84 11.89 15.25
N ALA A 610 13.73 12.14 16.55
CA ALA A 610 13.35 13.44 17.10
C ALA A 610 14.46 13.94 18.04
N LYS A 611 14.93 15.18 17.83
CA LYS A 611 15.86 15.89 18.72
C LYS A 611 15.05 16.62 19.81
N PHE A 612 15.51 16.59 21.05
CA PHE A 612 14.88 17.23 22.21
C PHE A 612 15.87 18.19 22.86
N TYR A 613 15.34 19.26 23.45
CA TYR A 613 16.13 20.39 23.94
C TYR A 613 15.58 20.83 25.31
N GLU A 614 16.47 20.96 26.29
CA GLU A 614 16.13 21.43 27.64
C GLU A 614 17.04 22.61 28.01
N GLY A 615 16.46 23.80 28.15
CA GLY A 615 17.16 25.03 28.54
C GLY A 615 17.43 25.09 30.04
N ASN A 616 18.58 25.63 30.42
CA ASN A 616 18.93 25.94 31.81
C ASN A 616 19.45 27.38 31.97
N GLY A 617 18.95 28.30 31.13
CA GLY A 617 19.30 29.72 31.12
C GLY A 617 20.53 30.03 30.29
N SER A 618 21.70 29.49 30.65
CA SER A 618 22.97 29.75 29.94
C SER A 618 23.47 28.60 29.07
N SER A 619 22.80 27.45 29.09
CA SER A 619 23.10 26.32 28.22
C SER A 619 21.83 25.55 27.87
N VAL A 620 21.94 24.68 26.87
CA VAL A 620 20.83 23.84 26.42
C VAL A 620 21.34 22.42 26.32
N THR A 621 20.68 21.49 27.01
CA THR A 621 20.99 20.06 26.93
C THR A 621 20.22 19.45 25.77
N THR A 622 20.89 18.61 24.98
CA THR A 622 20.29 17.91 23.85
C THR A 622 20.13 16.42 24.12
N SER A 623 19.04 15.84 23.64
CA SER A 623 18.87 14.39 23.60
C SER A 623 18.16 13.97 22.32
N VAL A 624 18.27 12.69 21.98
CA VAL A 624 17.62 12.12 20.79
C VAL A 624 16.75 10.97 21.23
N THR A 625 15.50 10.98 20.80
CA THR A 625 14.59 9.83 20.94
C THR A 625 14.23 9.31 19.55
N ARG A 626 14.26 7.99 19.39
CA ARG A 626 13.86 7.31 18.17
C ARG A 626 12.46 6.76 18.35
N LEU A 627 11.48 7.42 17.74
CA LEU A 627 10.08 7.02 17.78
C LEU A 627 9.87 5.85 16.81
N ARG A 628 9.40 4.72 17.33
CA ARG A 628 8.98 3.55 16.56
C ARG A 628 7.79 3.93 15.68
N ALA A 629 7.97 3.70 14.38
CA ALA A 629 6.99 3.97 13.35
C ALA A 629 6.51 2.61 12.81
N VAL A 630 5.28 2.24 13.18
CA VAL A 630 4.65 0.93 12.86
C VAL A 630 3.27 1.13 12.27
N LEU A 631 2.41 1.94 12.92
CA LEU A 631 1.08 2.26 12.39
C LEU A 631 1.18 3.14 11.14
N ALA A 632 2.08 4.13 11.18
CA ALA A 632 2.31 5.10 10.13
C ALA A 632 3.78 5.08 9.72
N LEU A 633 4.07 5.08 8.42
CA LEU A 633 5.42 5.04 7.88
C LEU A 633 5.68 6.15 6.86
N ARG A 634 6.93 6.62 6.82
CA ARG A 634 7.42 7.49 5.75
C ARG A 634 7.75 6.66 4.51
N PHE A 635 7.42 7.16 3.34
CA PHE A 635 7.86 6.55 2.09
C PHE A 635 9.25 7.07 1.70
N ALA A 636 10.29 6.34 2.07
CA ALA A 636 11.67 6.59 1.70
C ALA A 636 12.49 5.30 1.84
N ARG A 637 13.77 5.31 1.45
CA ARG A 637 14.71 4.32 1.98
C ARG A 637 14.88 4.59 3.48
N ILE A 638 14.58 3.61 4.30
CA ILE A 638 14.57 3.74 5.76
C ILE A 638 15.76 2.96 6.34
N GLN A 639 16.36 3.48 7.40
CA GLN A 639 17.31 2.72 8.21
C GLN A 639 16.57 2.14 9.42
N SER A 640 16.59 0.81 9.57
CA SER A 640 16.01 0.07 10.71
C SER A 640 17.10 -0.62 11.52
N ASP A 641 16.76 -1.15 12.69
CA ASP A 641 17.70 -1.90 13.54
C ASP A 641 18.19 -3.20 12.87
N GLU A 642 17.39 -3.76 11.95
CA GLU A 642 17.67 -4.96 11.16
C GLU A 642 18.34 -4.63 9.80
N GLY A 643 18.67 -3.35 9.55
CA GLY A 643 19.30 -2.90 8.32
C GLY A 643 18.46 -1.90 7.52
N ALA A 644 18.90 -1.59 6.29
CA ALA A 644 18.19 -0.65 5.44
C ALA A 644 16.95 -1.31 4.81
N ILE A 645 15.77 -0.72 5.01
CA ILE A 645 14.53 -1.09 4.35
C ILE A 645 14.45 -0.33 3.02
N SER A 646 14.29 -1.07 1.91
CA SER A 646 14.13 -0.49 0.58
C SER A 646 12.76 0.17 0.42
N GLN A 647 12.62 1.06 -0.56
CA GLN A 647 11.32 1.65 -0.90
C GLN A 647 10.31 0.57 -1.34
N ASP A 648 10.77 -0.45 -2.05
CA ASP A 648 9.93 -1.58 -2.47
C ASP A 648 9.42 -2.38 -1.28
N ALA A 649 10.24 -2.58 -0.24
CA ALA A 649 9.80 -3.24 0.99
C ALA A 649 8.74 -2.40 1.72
N VAL A 650 8.92 -1.08 1.83
CA VAL A 650 7.91 -0.18 2.42
C VAL A 650 6.60 -0.23 1.61
N ARG A 651 6.68 -0.21 0.27
CA ARG A 651 5.52 -0.34 -0.61
C ARG A 651 4.82 -1.68 -0.42
N SER A 652 5.58 -2.78 -0.37
CA SER A 652 5.04 -4.12 -0.16
C SER A 652 4.30 -4.22 1.18
N SER A 653 4.87 -3.71 2.26
CA SER A 653 4.20 -3.66 3.57
C SER A 653 2.93 -2.79 3.55
N PHE A 654 2.93 -1.66 2.85
CA PHE A 654 1.71 -0.85 2.71
C PHE A 654 0.65 -1.54 1.84
N ASN A 655 1.06 -2.32 0.83
CA ASN A 655 0.18 -3.06 -0.06
C ASN A 655 -0.26 -4.43 0.48
N SER A 656 0.11 -4.79 1.71
CA SER A 656 -0.48 -5.92 2.45
C SER A 656 -1.68 -5.46 3.28
N PRO A 657 -2.51 -6.36 3.85
CA PRO A 657 -3.57 -5.95 4.78
C PRO A 657 -3.04 -5.51 6.15
N PHE A 658 -1.78 -5.79 6.48
CA PHE A 658 -1.16 -5.53 7.78
C PHE A 658 -0.64 -4.10 7.90
N ARG A 659 -0.08 -3.73 9.06
CA ARG A 659 0.52 -2.40 9.25
C ARG A 659 1.74 -2.21 8.32
N PRO A 660 1.97 -0.99 7.79
CA PRO A 660 1.37 0.30 8.18
C PRO A 660 -0.01 0.55 7.56
N PHE A 661 -0.85 1.28 8.29
CA PHE A 661 -2.17 1.75 7.84
C PHE A 661 -2.14 3.18 7.28
N VAL A 662 -1.06 3.94 7.54
CA VAL A 662 -0.83 5.25 6.97
C VAL A 662 0.54 5.28 6.31
N LEU A 663 0.61 5.69 5.05
CA LEU A 663 1.87 5.95 4.35
C LEU A 663 1.97 7.43 4.01
N ALA A 664 2.99 8.09 4.54
CA ALA A 664 3.27 9.50 4.27
C ALA A 664 4.41 9.63 3.26
N SER A 665 4.12 10.21 2.10
CA SER A 665 5.04 10.37 0.98
C SER A 665 5.21 11.83 0.57
N THR A 666 6.29 12.12 -0.15
CA THR A 666 6.53 13.40 -0.81
C THR A 666 6.45 13.26 -2.33
N SER A 667 7.18 14.05 -3.11
CA SER A 667 7.27 13.90 -4.58
C SER A 667 7.76 12.52 -5.01
N VAL A 668 8.54 11.84 -4.18
CA VAL A 668 9.12 10.52 -4.47
C VAL A 668 8.07 9.45 -4.77
N GLY A 669 6.89 9.51 -4.14
CA GLY A 669 5.81 8.54 -4.39
C GLY A 669 4.73 9.03 -5.37
N GLN A 670 4.90 10.20 -5.99
CA GLN A 670 3.87 10.80 -6.84
C GLN A 670 3.74 10.13 -8.21
N GLU A 671 4.78 9.43 -8.67
CA GLU A 671 4.86 8.80 -10.00
C GLU A 671 5.32 7.33 -9.97
N GLY A 672 4.86 6.54 -10.95
CA GLY A 672 5.36 5.18 -11.25
C GLY A 672 5.12 4.09 -10.20
N LEU A 673 4.30 4.33 -9.17
CA LEU A 673 4.03 3.36 -8.09
C LEU A 673 2.53 3.16 -7.84
N ASP A 674 2.20 1.97 -7.34
CA ASP A 674 0.84 1.54 -7.04
C ASP A 674 0.66 1.28 -5.53
N PHE A 675 -0.43 1.81 -4.99
CA PHE A 675 -0.76 1.76 -3.56
C PHE A 675 -2.21 1.32 -3.30
N HIS A 676 -2.92 0.84 -4.33
CA HIS A 676 -4.35 0.53 -4.35
C HIS A 676 -4.84 -0.75 -3.63
N PRO A 677 -4.03 -1.80 -3.36
CA PRO A 677 -4.57 -3.09 -2.90
C PRO A 677 -5.44 -3.00 -1.65
N TRP A 678 -5.07 -2.19 -0.66
CA TRP A 678 -5.81 -2.02 0.60
C TRP A 678 -6.08 -0.54 0.94
N CYS A 679 -5.94 0.34 -0.05
CA CYS A 679 -6.07 1.78 0.11
C CYS A 679 -6.99 2.34 -0.97
N HIS A 680 -8.03 3.05 -0.54
CA HIS A 680 -8.77 3.96 -1.40
C HIS A 680 -8.93 5.34 -0.76
N ARG A 681 -8.13 5.68 0.27
CA ARG A 681 -8.13 7.00 0.90
C ARG A 681 -6.84 7.75 0.59
N LEU A 682 -6.99 8.88 -0.08
CA LEU A 682 -5.90 9.76 -0.47
C LEU A 682 -6.00 11.09 0.26
N ILE A 683 -4.92 11.52 0.91
CA ILE A 683 -4.84 12.78 1.64
C ILE A 683 -3.85 13.71 0.93
N HIS A 684 -4.37 14.77 0.29
CA HIS A 684 -3.56 15.86 -0.24
C HIS A 684 -3.19 16.80 0.91
N TRP A 685 -2.19 16.42 1.70
CA TRP A 685 -1.73 17.19 2.87
C TRP A 685 -1.30 18.60 2.49
N ASN A 686 -0.62 18.70 1.35
CA ASN A 686 -0.40 19.94 0.63
C ASN A 686 -1.00 19.83 -0.77
N LEU A 687 -1.59 20.94 -1.22
CA LEU A 687 -2.13 21.03 -2.58
C LEU A 687 -1.02 20.81 -3.61
N PRO A 688 -1.26 20.01 -4.66
CA PRO A 688 -0.35 19.93 -5.80
C PRO A 688 -0.29 21.28 -6.54
N GLY A 689 0.78 21.45 -7.32
CA GLY A 689 0.99 22.68 -8.10
C GLY A 689 0.01 22.81 -9.27
N ASN A 690 -0.47 21.69 -9.82
CA ASN A 690 -1.36 21.66 -10.97
C ASN A 690 -2.42 20.52 -10.88
N PRO A 691 -3.47 20.54 -11.72
CA PRO A 691 -4.54 19.54 -11.68
C PRO A 691 -4.10 18.12 -12.09
N VAL A 692 -3.09 18.00 -12.95
CA VAL A 692 -2.58 16.71 -13.44
C VAL A 692 -1.91 15.96 -12.30
N ASP A 693 -1.06 16.62 -11.51
CA ASP A 693 -0.45 16.04 -10.31
C ASP A 693 -1.53 15.55 -9.32
N MET A 694 -2.67 16.23 -9.26
CA MET A 694 -3.79 15.83 -8.38
C MET A 694 -4.36 14.49 -8.85
N GLU A 695 -4.69 14.37 -10.13
CA GLU A 695 -5.16 13.12 -10.72
C GLU A 695 -4.12 12.00 -10.72
N GLN A 696 -2.84 12.31 -10.94
CA GLN A 696 -1.77 11.32 -10.85
C GLN A 696 -1.65 10.73 -9.45
N ARG A 697 -1.81 11.56 -8.40
CA ARG A 697 -1.85 11.10 -7.01
C ARG A 697 -3.09 10.23 -6.74
N GLU A 698 -4.24 10.58 -7.29
CA GLU A 698 -5.48 9.77 -7.22
C GLU A 698 -5.32 8.42 -7.94
N GLY A 699 -4.66 8.45 -9.09
CA GLY A 699 -4.30 7.26 -9.85
C GLY A 699 -3.37 6.30 -9.10
N ARG A 700 -2.83 6.64 -7.92
CA ARG A 700 -2.04 5.72 -7.09
C ARG A 700 -2.88 4.69 -6.36
N VAL A 701 -4.11 5.07 -6.01
CA VAL A 701 -5.07 4.23 -5.28
C VAL A 701 -6.24 3.78 -6.16
N HIS A 702 -6.48 4.49 -7.27
CA HIS A 702 -7.45 4.11 -8.27
C HIS A 702 -6.77 3.31 -9.40
N ARG A 703 -6.72 1.99 -9.28
CA ARG A 703 -6.03 1.05 -10.19
C ARG A 703 -6.82 -0.25 -10.36
N TYR A 704 -6.34 -1.11 -11.26
CA TYR A 704 -6.87 -2.45 -11.51
C TYR A 704 -7.08 -3.21 -10.19
N LYS A 705 -8.28 -3.78 -10.00
CA LYS A 705 -8.71 -4.49 -8.79
C LYS A 705 -8.42 -3.73 -7.48
N GLY A 706 -8.49 -2.40 -7.53
CA GLY A 706 -8.32 -1.52 -6.38
C GLY A 706 -9.25 -1.85 -5.21
N HIS A 707 -8.87 -1.47 -3.99
CA HIS A 707 -9.66 -1.78 -2.80
C HIS A 707 -11.13 -1.36 -2.93
N ALA A 708 -11.44 -0.14 -3.40
CA ALA A 708 -12.82 0.31 -3.62
C ALA A 708 -13.60 -0.54 -4.65
N VAL A 709 -12.92 -0.98 -5.72
CA VAL A 709 -13.50 -1.86 -6.74
C VAL A 709 -13.90 -3.19 -6.11
N ARG A 710 -12.97 -3.85 -5.42
CA ARG A 710 -13.23 -5.13 -4.74
C ARG A 710 -14.35 -5.02 -3.71
N ARG A 711 -14.44 -3.88 -3.01
CA ARG A 711 -15.51 -3.58 -2.04
C ARG A 711 -16.88 -3.48 -2.68
N ASN A 712 -16.99 -2.83 -3.84
CA ASN A 712 -18.24 -2.75 -4.60
C ASN A 712 -18.62 -4.11 -5.20
N LEU A 713 -17.64 -4.86 -5.68
CA LEU A 713 -17.84 -6.23 -6.15
C LEU A 713 -18.37 -7.15 -5.05
N ALA A 714 -17.76 -7.11 -3.87
CA ALA A 714 -18.26 -7.84 -2.71
C ALA A 714 -19.67 -7.39 -2.32
N HIS A 715 -19.97 -6.09 -2.37
CA HIS A 715 -21.31 -5.59 -2.09
C HIS A 715 -22.37 -6.17 -3.03
N SER A 716 -22.05 -6.31 -4.32
CA SER A 716 -23.01 -6.74 -5.33
C SER A 716 -23.06 -8.25 -5.56
N PHE A 717 -21.93 -8.95 -5.44
CA PHE A 717 -21.78 -10.34 -5.91
C PHE A 717 -21.34 -11.34 -4.83
N SER A 718 -21.07 -10.92 -3.59
CA SER A 718 -20.54 -11.85 -2.56
C SER A 718 -21.49 -13.01 -2.26
N SER A 719 -22.80 -12.76 -2.13
CA SER A 719 -23.78 -13.82 -1.86
C SER A 719 -23.81 -14.88 -2.97
N ASP A 720 -23.81 -14.45 -4.23
CA ASP A 720 -23.81 -15.35 -5.38
C ASP A 720 -22.48 -16.09 -5.53
N ALA A 721 -21.36 -15.40 -5.28
CA ALA A 721 -20.03 -16.00 -5.32
C ALA A 721 -19.87 -17.07 -4.23
N LEU A 722 -20.36 -16.82 -3.02
CA LEU A 722 -20.34 -17.80 -1.92
C LEU A 722 -21.21 -19.02 -2.25
N GLY A 723 -22.39 -18.82 -2.85
CA GLY A 723 -23.26 -19.94 -3.27
C GLY A 723 -22.71 -20.74 -4.46
N ALA A 724 -21.89 -20.12 -5.31
CA ALA A 724 -21.27 -20.78 -6.46
C ALA A 724 -19.93 -21.46 -6.14
N TRP A 725 -19.26 -21.05 -5.07
CA TRP A 725 -17.93 -21.53 -4.69
C TRP A 725 -17.92 -23.04 -4.43
N GLN A 726 -16.85 -23.72 -4.86
CA GLN A 726 -16.61 -25.13 -4.57
C GLN A 726 -15.27 -25.33 -3.84
N PRO A 727 -15.12 -26.42 -3.07
CA PRO A 727 -13.85 -26.75 -2.41
C PRO A 727 -12.66 -26.78 -3.37
N GLY A 728 -11.65 -25.94 -3.07
CA GLY A 728 -10.45 -25.76 -3.88
C GLY A 728 -10.48 -24.55 -4.82
N ASP A 729 -11.64 -23.93 -5.02
CA ASP A 729 -11.76 -22.71 -5.81
C ASP A 729 -11.20 -21.49 -5.07
N ASN A 730 -10.73 -20.51 -5.86
CA ASN A 730 -10.45 -19.17 -5.37
C ASN A 730 -11.73 -18.34 -5.43
N LEU A 731 -12.28 -17.97 -4.27
CA LEU A 731 -13.52 -17.17 -4.17
C LEU A 731 -13.46 -15.87 -4.98
N TRP A 732 -12.29 -15.24 -5.06
CA TRP A 732 -12.12 -14.00 -5.80
C TRP A 732 -12.20 -14.19 -7.30
N ASP A 733 -11.70 -15.32 -7.82
CA ASP A 733 -11.83 -15.63 -9.24
C ASP A 733 -13.31 -15.85 -9.60
N VAL A 734 -14.06 -16.60 -8.78
CA VAL A 734 -15.53 -16.77 -8.93
C VAL A 734 -16.24 -15.42 -8.92
N LEU A 735 -15.90 -14.54 -7.98
CA LEU A 735 -16.53 -13.25 -7.81
C LEU A 735 -16.24 -12.28 -8.99
N PHE A 736 -15.01 -12.26 -9.50
CA PHE A 736 -14.66 -11.47 -10.69
C PHE A 736 -15.29 -12.04 -11.96
N ASP A 737 -15.36 -13.36 -12.12
CA ASP A 737 -16.00 -14.01 -13.26
C ASP A 737 -17.50 -13.70 -13.33
N LEU A 738 -18.19 -13.70 -12.19
CA LEU A 738 -19.61 -13.32 -12.12
C LEU A 738 -19.80 -11.85 -12.54
N ALA A 739 -18.97 -10.96 -12.01
CA ALA A 739 -19.03 -9.53 -12.32
C ALA A 739 -18.68 -9.22 -13.78
N ASP A 740 -17.69 -9.91 -14.37
CA ASP A 740 -17.32 -9.75 -15.79
C ASP A 740 -18.43 -10.25 -16.72
N ARG A 741 -19.06 -11.39 -16.40
CA ARG A 741 -20.21 -11.90 -17.16
C ARG A 741 -21.39 -10.93 -17.12
N ASP A 742 -21.71 -10.38 -15.95
CA ASP A 742 -22.76 -9.37 -15.80
C ASP A 742 -22.46 -8.10 -16.62
N ALA A 743 -21.23 -7.59 -16.52
CA ALA A 743 -20.79 -6.41 -17.26
C ALA A 743 -20.90 -6.61 -18.79
N ARG A 744 -20.43 -7.76 -19.30
CA ARG A 744 -20.53 -8.10 -20.74
C ARG A 744 -21.96 -8.25 -21.22
N ASN A 745 -22.84 -8.85 -20.40
CA ASN A 745 -24.27 -8.97 -20.73
C ASN A 745 -24.95 -7.60 -20.86
N GLN A 746 -24.42 -6.59 -20.17
CA GLN A 746 -24.88 -5.20 -20.24
C GLN A 746 -24.20 -4.38 -21.35
N GLY A 747 -23.27 -4.98 -22.12
CA GLY A 747 -22.49 -4.27 -23.14
C GLY A 747 -21.51 -3.25 -22.56
N SER A 748 -21.10 -3.43 -21.30
CA SER A 748 -20.11 -2.57 -20.64
C SER A 748 -18.71 -2.77 -21.24
N SER A 749 -17.85 -1.74 -21.14
CA SER A 749 -16.44 -1.85 -21.52
C SER A 749 -15.66 -2.74 -20.55
N ASP A 750 -14.51 -3.26 -20.98
CA ASP A 750 -13.56 -4.03 -20.15
C ASP A 750 -13.02 -3.29 -18.89
N LEU A 751 -13.31 -1.99 -18.73
CA LEU A 751 -13.04 -1.29 -17.47
C LEU A 751 -13.92 -1.78 -16.32
N ILE A 752 -15.10 -2.32 -16.62
CA ILE A 752 -16.01 -2.89 -15.63
C ILE A 752 -15.90 -4.41 -15.75
N PRO A 753 -15.58 -5.16 -14.68
CA PRO A 753 -15.52 -4.73 -13.28
C PRO A 753 -14.13 -4.30 -12.77
N PHE A 754 -13.09 -4.40 -13.58
CA PHE A 754 -11.71 -4.45 -13.08
C PHE A 754 -11.13 -3.11 -12.63
N TRP A 755 -11.49 -1.99 -13.27
CA TRP A 755 -11.07 -0.64 -12.89
C TRP A 755 -12.19 0.17 -12.27
N ILE A 756 -13.44 -0.11 -12.65
CA ILE A 756 -14.64 0.58 -12.20
C ILE A 756 -15.66 -0.49 -11.81
N ALA A 757 -16.24 -0.32 -10.63
CA ALA A 757 -17.34 -1.14 -10.15
C ALA A 757 -18.39 -0.22 -9.52
N PRO A 758 -19.61 -0.13 -10.09
CA PRO A 758 -20.69 0.64 -9.48
C PRO A 758 -20.96 0.20 -8.05
N GLY A 759 -21.14 1.16 -7.14
CA GLY A 759 -21.45 0.86 -5.73
C GLY A 759 -21.14 2.01 -4.77
N PRO A 760 -21.31 1.76 -3.46
CA PRO A 760 -21.17 2.79 -2.43
C PRO A 760 -19.71 3.19 -2.12
N TYR A 761 -18.74 2.34 -2.43
CA TYR A 761 -17.33 2.59 -2.14
C TYR A 761 -16.67 3.36 -3.27
N ARG A 762 -16.01 4.48 -2.94
CA ARG A 762 -15.34 5.38 -3.87
C ARG A 762 -13.98 5.76 -3.32
N VAL A 763 -13.04 6.11 -4.20
CA VAL A 763 -11.75 6.68 -3.80
C VAL A 763 -12.00 8.01 -3.10
N GLU A 764 -11.55 8.12 -1.86
CA GLU A 764 -11.71 9.33 -1.04
C GLU A 764 -10.57 10.32 -1.32
N ARG A 765 -10.89 11.47 -1.91
CA ARG A 765 -10.01 12.64 -2.01
C ARG A 765 -10.19 13.51 -0.77
N ARG A 766 -9.30 13.38 0.21
CA ARG A 766 -9.29 14.22 1.43
C ARG A 766 -8.31 15.37 1.27
N VAL A 767 -8.79 16.59 1.51
CA VAL A 767 -7.96 17.81 1.44
C VAL A 767 -8.13 18.60 2.73
N PRO A 768 -7.27 18.38 3.75
CA PRO A 768 -7.34 19.11 5.02
C PRO A 768 -6.85 20.55 4.83
N LEU A 769 -7.78 21.45 4.48
CA LEU A 769 -7.50 22.86 4.22
C LEU A 769 -7.53 23.67 5.52
N LEU A 770 -6.42 24.33 5.86
CA LEU A 770 -6.40 25.20 7.03
C LEU A 770 -7.33 26.42 6.81
N PRO A 771 -8.30 26.66 7.69
CA PRO A 771 -9.18 27.83 7.60
C PRO A 771 -8.39 29.14 7.57
N PHE A 772 -8.94 30.16 6.90
CA PHE A 772 -8.35 31.50 6.79
C PHE A 772 -6.99 31.57 6.05
N THR A 773 -6.59 30.52 5.34
CA THR A 773 -5.38 30.50 4.52
C THR A 773 -5.69 30.64 3.03
N ARG A 774 -4.67 30.98 2.24
CA ARG A 774 -4.76 30.99 0.75
C ARG A 774 -5.03 29.60 0.15
N GLU A 775 -4.85 28.52 0.93
CA GLU A 775 -5.08 27.14 0.47
C GLU A 775 -6.54 26.93 0.07
N VAL A 776 -7.49 27.54 0.79
CA VAL A 776 -8.92 27.44 0.47
C VAL A 776 -9.23 27.96 -0.93
N ALA A 777 -8.78 29.17 -1.25
CA ALA A 777 -8.98 29.77 -2.58
C ALA A 777 -8.17 29.05 -3.67
N ALA A 778 -6.98 28.54 -3.34
CA ALA A 778 -6.16 27.76 -4.27
C ALA A 778 -6.83 26.45 -4.66
N PHE A 779 -7.44 25.74 -3.70
CA PHE A 779 -8.15 24.49 -3.97
C PHE A 779 -9.38 24.70 -4.86
N SER A 780 -10.20 25.72 -4.58
CA SER A 780 -11.35 26.04 -5.45
C SER A 780 -10.94 26.41 -6.88
N ARG A 781 -9.74 26.99 -7.06
CA ARG A 781 -9.18 27.23 -8.39
C ARG A 781 -8.70 25.93 -9.05
N LEU A 782 -8.01 25.08 -8.31
CA LEU A 782 -7.50 23.79 -8.78
C LEU A 782 -8.64 22.87 -9.26
N LYS A 783 -9.75 22.78 -8.53
CA LYS A 783 -10.93 21.99 -8.92
C LYS A 783 -11.54 22.45 -10.25
N ARG A 784 -11.66 23.76 -10.46
CA ARG A 784 -12.18 24.30 -11.73
C ARG A 784 -11.22 24.07 -12.90
N GLN A 785 -9.91 24.22 -12.65
CA GLN A 785 -8.89 23.88 -13.63
C GLN A 785 -8.91 22.39 -13.97
N LEU A 786 -9.27 21.51 -13.04
CA LEU A 786 -9.41 20.07 -13.30
C LEU A 786 -10.48 19.76 -14.35
N ALA A 787 -11.62 20.45 -14.32
CA ALA A 787 -12.65 20.26 -15.35
C ALA A 787 -12.20 20.78 -16.73
N ALA A 788 -11.50 21.92 -16.75
CA ALA A 788 -11.11 22.58 -18.00
C ALA A 788 -9.85 21.99 -18.65
N TYR A 789 -8.95 21.35 -17.90
CA TYR A 789 -7.65 20.91 -18.46
C TYR A 789 -7.80 19.85 -19.56
N ARG A 790 -8.84 19.01 -19.51
CA ARG A 790 -9.09 17.98 -20.52
C ARG A 790 -9.49 18.56 -21.88
N VAL A 791 -10.13 19.73 -21.86
CA VAL A 791 -10.59 20.44 -23.06
C VAL A 791 -9.42 21.04 -23.83
N VAL A 792 -8.35 21.48 -23.15
CA VAL A 792 -7.19 22.11 -23.79
C VAL A 792 -6.14 21.10 -24.31
N PHE A 793 -6.52 19.83 -24.42
CA PHE A 793 -5.68 18.74 -24.93
C PHE A 793 -5.05 19.12 -26.29
N GLY A 794 -3.73 18.99 -26.40
CA GLY A 794 -2.97 19.28 -27.62
C GLY A 794 -2.94 20.77 -28.06
N GLN A 795 -3.50 21.70 -27.29
CA GLN A 795 -3.58 23.12 -27.66
C GLN A 795 -2.28 23.89 -27.40
N PRO A 796 -1.92 24.88 -28.25
CA PRO A 796 -0.86 25.82 -27.93
C PRO A 796 -1.29 26.78 -26.80
N ARG A 797 -0.34 27.18 -25.93
CA ARG A 797 -0.57 28.10 -24.80
C ARG A 797 -1.75 27.69 -23.90
N GLN A 798 -1.73 26.44 -23.43
CA GLN A 798 -2.78 25.85 -22.60
C GLN A 798 -3.14 26.72 -21.38
N GLU A 799 -2.18 27.38 -20.73
CA GLU A 799 -2.42 28.22 -19.56
C GLU A 799 -3.33 29.42 -19.85
N GLU A 800 -3.10 30.11 -20.98
CA GLU A 800 -3.95 31.24 -21.40
C GLU A 800 -5.38 30.75 -21.64
N LEU A 801 -5.52 29.62 -22.35
CA LEU A 801 -6.83 29.06 -22.69
C LEU A 801 -7.57 28.53 -21.46
N LEU A 802 -6.88 27.85 -20.55
CA LEU A 802 -7.41 27.41 -19.25
C LEU A 802 -7.87 28.59 -18.41
N SER A 803 -7.08 29.66 -18.37
CA SER A 803 -7.42 30.87 -17.64
C SER A 803 -8.64 31.58 -18.22
N LEU A 804 -8.79 31.57 -19.56
CA LEU A 804 -9.97 32.10 -20.24
C LEU A 804 -11.22 31.26 -19.95
N LEU A 805 -11.14 29.93 -20.11
CA LEU A 805 -12.25 29.02 -19.87
C LEU A 805 -12.70 29.05 -18.39
N ASN A 806 -11.76 29.14 -17.45
CA ASN A 806 -12.07 29.21 -16.01
C ASN A 806 -12.65 30.58 -15.57
N ARG A 807 -12.44 31.63 -16.37
CA ARG A 807 -13.08 32.94 -16.16
C ARG A 807 -14.45 33.02 -16.82
N ALA A 808 -14.68 32.21 -17.84
CA ALA A 808 -15.98 32.08 -18.48
C ALA A 808 -16.92 31.28 -17.55
N ASP A 809 -18.18 31.70 -17.46
CA ASP A 809 -19.22 31.04 -16.66
C ASP A 809 -19.82 29.88 -17.46
N ILE A 810 -18.96 28.94 -17.88
CA ILE A 810 -19.34 27.77 -18.70
C ILE A 810 -19.68 26.61 -17.75
N ASP A 811 -20.78 25.92 -18.03
CA ASP A 811 -21.20 24.75 -17.26
C ASP A 811 -20.13 23.64 -17.34
N PRO A 812 -19.67 23.06 -16.22
CA PRO A 812 -18.80 21.89 -16.22
C PRO A 812 -19.29 20.74 -17.09
N ALA A 813 -20.60 20.53 -17.24
CA ALA A 813 -21.15 19.50 -18.12
C ALA A 813 -20.83 19.79 -19.59
N GLU A 814 -20.95 21.05 -20.02
CA GLU A 814 -20.62 21.51 -21.36
C GLU A 814 -19.11 21.42 -21.64
N LEU A 815 -18.26 21.78 -20.65
CA LEU A 815 -16.81 21.56 -20.75
C LEU A 815 -16.45 20.08 -20.91
N SER A 816 -17.16 19.19 -20.21
CA SER A 816 -16.95 17.75 -20.36
C SER A 816 -17.28 17.27 -21.76
N GLU A 817 -18.32 17.80 -22.41
CA GLU A 817 -18.67 17.46 -23.79
C GLU A 817 -17.62 17.92 -24.80
N TRP A 818 -16.91 19.01 -24.51
CA TRP A 818 -15.84 19.51 -25.38
C TRP A 818 -14.50 18.79 -25.22
N SER A 819 -14.38 17.87 -24.27
CA SER A 819 -13.17 17.07 -24.08
C SER A 819 -12.99 16.08 -25.24
N ILE A 820 -11.77 16.00 -25.77
CA ILE A 820 -11.40 15.08 -26.86
C ILE A 820 -11.51 13.63 -26.36
N ASN A 821 -12.31 12.82 -27.03
CA ASN A 821 -12.51 11.41 -26.78
C ASN A 821 -11.75 10.57 -27.83
N LEU A 822 -10.79 9.78 -27.36
CA LEU A 822 -10.04 8.84 -28.20
C LEU A 822 -10.27 7.39 -27.75
N SER A 823 -11.39 7.10 -27.07
CA SER A 823 -11.74 5.74 -26.70
C SER A 823 -11.91 4.89 -27.96
N PRO A 824 -11.45 3.63 -27.97
CA PRO A 824 -11.70 2.74 -29.10
C PRO A 824 -13.22 2.62 -29.34
N SER A 825 -13.65 2.72 -30.60
CA SER A 825 -15.04 2.42 -30.96
C SER A 825 -15.30 0.94 -30.69
N SER A 826 -16.52 0.60 -30.26
CA SER A 826 -17.01 -0.78 -30.22
C SER A 826 -17.04 -1.31 -31.66
N LEU A 827 -15.89 -1.79 -32.14
CA LEU A 827 -15.82 -2.57 -33.35
C LEU A 827 -16.61 -3.85 -33.03
N GLU A 828 -17.74 -4.04 -33.70
CA GLU A 828 -18.24 -5.40 -33.92
C GLU A 828 -17.08 -6.15 -34.56
N VAL A 829 -16.39 -6.97 -33.76
CA VAL A 829 -15.43 -7.93 -34.29
C VAL A 829 -16.28 -8.88 -35.11
N SER A 830 -16.32 -8.69 -36.42
CA SER A 830 -16.80 -9.72 -37.32
C SER A 830 -15.88 -10.92 -37.09
N GLU A 831 -16.45 -12.06 -36.67
CA GLU A 831 -15.73 -13.32 -36.41
C GLU A 831 -15.06 -13.95 -37.66
N ASP A 832 -14.77 -13.16 -38.70
CA ASP A 832 -14.08 -13.60 -39.90
C ASP A 832 -12.83 -12.73 -40.15
N GLU A 833 -11.71 -13.06 -39.48
CA GLU A 833 -10.34 -12.98 -40.05
C GLU A 833 -9.34 -13.87 -39.30
#